data_AF-A0A4P9ZF90-F1
#
_entry.id   AF-A0A4P9ZF90-F1
#
_cell.length_a   1.000
_cell.length_b   1.000
_cell.length_c   1.000
_cell.angle_alpha   90.00
_cell.angle_beta   90.00
_cell.angle_gamma   90.00
#
_symmetry.space_group_name_H-M   'P 1'
#
loop_
_entity.id
_entity.type
_entity.pdbx_description
1 polymer ?
#
loop_
_entity_poly.entity_id
_entity_poly.type
_entity_poly.pdbx_seq_one_letter_code
_entity_poly.pdbx_strand_id
1 'polypeptide(L)'
;MSAPLLHKSVQKLLIGQLFRFEIAYRPYRCAEEYAKVPLKNLWLRVRNLEPLPLRAAYLAGPYTIYVDCRPLDYNPNKKTFITADQPLFEPQLHPGQTFWVELPCHVFRKEYRWTVDVVSQIVFNTVQLVSFDVCIATGRDMGEAVQLSLALTVSMHDTLDVWNLPLPDPSKPLHLVILTHGLHSNVSADLLSLKEVIDRSGENVVVKGFFGNVCKTERGIKYLGSRVAECVVALVENKAFENAAKISFIGHSLGGPVQTFAIAYIEVNYPWVFRKLQPTNFITLASPMLGVTHDNPAYVKMALLAGIAGRTGHDLGLQLTKKGNKPLLLLLPSGPTHRVLKRFERRTVYANVFNDGIVPLRTAALLYLDYQALAALVGPEKAQCDALKPSAKIPRDLPASQDSQSLFFLAVMSFFMPRRHGYGEGEECLINTDGEALLAERILKLPKPLMLESAASLLLPPLPPRKFLSDPDSRENVVVHDKMYHECDLPKQENAFNVMLTNKSEELWLVMMGNMTEQLEEAIAREYHKSMLWRKVLVKLRPEAHNNIAVRRRFSNAYGWPVLDHLVANHFGAGLSAELEVPHEDSLDSGADSAELAKILSIDAIRRENAEVEKEPLMDEHAWTQLDDEADAFDGPAGIFCDISERMVKMKNDWNAAGLMAFLPAQKEKESMKKPGGEPLGLMADFI
;
A
#
# COMPACT_ATOMS: atom_id res chain seq x y z
N MET A 1 10.84 29.79 -32.78
CA MET A 1 12.06 29.33 -32.07
C MET A 1 11.59 28.51 -30.88
N SER A 2 12.27 27.41 -30.55
CA SER A 2 12.00 26.66 -29.32
C SER A 2 12.41 27.48 -28.09
N ALA A 3 11.75 27.22 -26.97
CA ALA A 3 12.03 27.88 -25.70
C ALA A 3 13.31 27.31 -25.05
N PRO A 4 14.19 28.15 -24.49
CA PRO A 4 15.33 27.74 -23.66
C PRO A 4 14.99 26.65 -22.64
N LEU A 5 15.62 25.48 -22.81
CA LEU A 5 15.65 24.40 -21.83
C LEU A 5 16.68 24.75 -20.76
N LEU A 6 16.26 24.87 -19.50
CA LEU A 6 17.11 25.33 -18.38
C LEU A 6 17.68 24.17 -17.56
N HIS A 7 16.97 23.04 -17.51
CA HIS A 7 17.39 21.84 -16.79
C HIS A 7 16.89 20.59 -17.50
N LYS A 8 17.69 19.52 -17.46
CA LYS A 8 17.32 18.16 -17.88
C LYS A 8 18.03 17.16 -16.97
N SER A 9 17.26 16.31 -16.29
CA SER A 9 17.74 15.14 -15.55
C SER A 9 17.10 13.88 -16.15
N VAL A 10 17.85 12.78 -16.18
CA VAL A 10 17.37 11.46 -16.62
C VAL A 10 17.71 10.48 -15.52
N GLN A 11 16.69 9.80 -14.99
CA GLN A 11 16.81 8.94 -13.81
C GLN A 11 16.08 7.60 -14.03
N LYS A 12 16.28 6.66 -13.11
CA LYS A 12 15.66 5.32 -13.15
C LYS A 12 15.14 4.90 -11.78
N LEU A 13 14.00 4.23 -11.74
CA LEU A 13 13.36 3.77 -10.50
C LEU A 13 13.22 2.24 -10.48
N LEU A 14 13.60 1.64 -9.34
CA LEU A 14 13.20 0.29 -8.93
C LEU A 14 11.92 0.32 -8.09
N ILE A 15 11.47 -0.84 -7.60
CA ILE A 15 10.39 -0.94 -6.61
C ILE A 15 10.67 -0.13 -5.35
N GLY A 16 9.63 0.56 -4.85
CA GLY A 16 9.68 1.36 -3.63
C GLY A 16 10.59 2.58 -3.68
N GLN A 17 11.21 2.87 -4.83
CA GLN A 17 12.04 4.06 -5.02
C GLN A 17 11.21 5.28 -5.45
N LEU A 18 11.77 6.44 -5.15
CA LEU A 18 11.33 7.75 -5.60
C LEU A 18 12.53 8.70 -5.73
N PHE A 19 12.33 9.75 -6.53
CA PHE A 19 13.16 10.96 -6.53
C PHE A 19 12.29 12.18 -6.24
N ARG A 20 12.80 13.03 -5.34
CA ARG A 20 12.26 14.36 -5.06
C ARG A 20 13.15 15.42 -5.68
N PHE A 21 12.58 16.24 -6.56
CA PHE A 21 13.26 17.41 -7.11
C PHE A 21 12.75 18.66 -6.38
N GLU A 22 13.65 19.44 -5.82
CA GLU A 22 13.32 20.76 -5.28
C GLU A 22 13.84 21.83 -6.24
N ILE A 23 12.91 22.56 -6.83
CA ILE A 23 13.17 23.56 -7.86
C ILE A 23 13.12 24.93 -7.19
N ALA A 24 14.24 25.63 -7.14
CA ALA A 24 14.33 27.01 -6.66
C ALA A 24 14.67 27.95 -7.81
N TYR A 25 13.82 28.95 -8.03
CA TYR A 25 13.99 29.95 -9.10
C TYR A 25 14.08 31.36 -8.52
N ARG A 26 15.22 32.02 -8.76
CA ARG A 26 15.58 33.37 -8.29
C ARG A 26 15.96 34.25 -9.49
N PRO A 27 14.97 34.69 -10.29
CA PRO A 27 15.21 35.38 -11.55
C PRO A 27 15.58 36.85 -11.45
N TYR A 28 15.29 37.48 -10.30
CA TYR A 28 15.57 38.90 -10.05
C TYR A 28 16.41 39.05 -8.80
N ARG A 29 17.23 40.09 -8.77
CA ARG A 29 18.00 40.53 -7.59
C ARG A 29 17.19 41.51 -6.75
N CYS A 30 16.30 42.29 -7.36
CA CYS A 30 15.46 43.29 -6.68
C CYS A 30 14.06 43.44 -7.32
N ALA A 31 13.16 44.17 -6.66
CA ALA A 31 11.76 44.31 -7.12
C ALA A 31 11.61 45.24 -8.34
N GLU A 32 12.54 46.18 -8.49
CA GLU A 32 12.60 47.15 -9.58
C GLU A 32 12.96 46.49 -10.93
N GLU A 33 13.57 45.31 -10.91
CA GLU A 33 13.80 44.50 -12.12
C GLU A 33 12.51 43.81 -12.58
N TYR A 34 11.71 43.27 -11.65
CA TYR A 34 10.40 42.67 -11.94
C TYR A 34 9.42 43.68 -12.54
N ALA A 35 9.38 44.90 -11.98
CA ALA A 35 8.48 45.96 -12.45
C ALA A 35 8.75 46.41 -13.90
N LYS A 36 9.97 46.20 -14.42
CA LYS A 36 10.34 46.55 -15.81
C LYS A 36 9.90 45.49 -16.81
N VAL A 37 10.06 44.21 -16.47
CA VAL A 37 9.69 43.08 -17.32
C VAL A 37 9.13 41.97 -16.43
N PRO A 38 7.79 41.83 -16.30
CA PRO A 38 7.19 40.73 -15.56
C PRO A 38 7.50 39.40 -16.28
N LEU A 39 7.83 38.39 -15.49
CA LEU A 39 8.32 37.13 -16.02
C LEU A 39 7.23 36.26 -16.64
N LYS A 40 7.66 35.41 -17.57
CA LYS A 40 6.86 34.27 -18.04
C LYS A 40 7.02 33.11 -17.05
N ASN A 41 5.96 32.32 -16.91
CA ASN A 41 5.98 31.08 -16.14
C ASN A 41 7.00 30.10 -16.73
N LEU A 42 7.62 29.28 -15.86
CA LEU A 42 8.43 28.16 -16.32
C LEU A 42 7.53 26.97 -16.67
N TRP A 43 8.06 26.03 -17.44
CA TRP A 43 7.37 24.80 -17.83
C TRP A 43 8.17 23.59 -17.36
N LEU A 44 7.54 22.77 -16.53
CA LEU A 44 8.02 21.47 -16.11
C LEU A 44 7.45 20.39 -17.04
N ARG A 45 8.29 19.44 -17.41
CA ARG A 45 7.92 18.22 -18.13
C ARG A 45 8.52 17.03 -17.41
N VAL A 46 7.70 16.03 -17.09
CA VAL A 46 8.16 14.71 -16.64
C VAL A 46 7.73 13.69 -17.68
N ARG A 47 8.67 12.96 -18.26
CA ARG A 47 8.38 11.96 -19.30
C ARG A 47 8.81 10.57 -18.85
N ASN A 48 7.90 9.61 -18.92
CA ASN A 48 8.25 8.20 -18.85
C ASN A 48 8.93 7.79 -20.16
N LEU A 49 10.17 7.31 -20.08
CA LEU A 49 11.02 6.98 -21.23
C LEU A 49 10.87 5.53 -21.68
N GLU A 50 10.10 4.71 -20.97
CA GLU A 50 9.87 3.31 -21.37
C GLU A 50 9.13 3.23 -22.72
N PRO A 51 9.46 2.25 -23.59
CA PRO A 51 8.86 2.10 -24.91
C PRO A 51 7.32 2.05 -24.90
N LEU A 52 6.68 2.75 -25.84
CA LEU A 52 5.22 2.78 -25.99
C LEU A 52 4.54 1.39 -26.06
N PRO A 53 5.13 0.34 -26.69
CA PRO A 53 4.55 -1.00 -26.69
C PRO A 53 4.34 -1.60 -25.29
N LEU A 54 5.14 -1.18 -24.29
CA LEU A 54 4.98 -1.62 -22.89
C LEU A 54 3.71 -1.09 -22.22
N ARG A 55 2.90 -0.24 -22.89
CA ARG A 55 1.53 0.07 -22.44
C ARG A 55 0.57 -1.11 -22.57
N ALA A 56 0.81 -2.02 -23.51
CA ALA A 56 0.01 -3.24 -23.64
C ALA A 56 0.40 -4.29 -22.59
N ALA A 57 1.50 -4.07 -21.86
CA ALA A 57 1.99 -4.94 -20.80
C ALA A 57 1.20 -4.72 -19.49
N TYR A 58 -0.01 -5.28 -19.45
CA TYR A 58 -0.90 -5.34 -18.29
C TYR A 58 -1.54 -4.00 -17.85
N LEU A 59 -2.67 -4.09 -17.13
CA LEU A 59 -3.54 -2.96 -16.75
C LEU A 59 -2.86 -1.90 -15.85
N ALA A 60 -1.70 -2.23 -15.27
CA ALA A 60 -0.87 -1.35 -14.44
C ALA A 60 0.59 -1.84 -14.39
N GLY A 61 1.15 -2.30 -15.53
CA GLY A 61 2.47 -2.94 -15.58
C GLY A 61 3.60 -2.15 -14.91
N PRO A 62 4.72 -2.82 -14.54
CA PRO A 62 5.77 -2.26 -13.67
C PRO A 62 6.44 -1.00 -14.23
N TYR A 63 6.22 -0.69 -15.50
CA TYR A 63 6.71 0.49 -16.20
C TYR A 63 5.94 1.79 -15.92
N THR A 64 4.99 1.79 -14.97
CA THR A 64 4.18 2.97 -14.61
C THR A 64 4.81 3.73 -13.44
N ILE A 65 4.75 5.06 -13.46
CA ILE A 65 5.20 5.92 -12.34
C ILE A 65 4.10 6.90 -11.93
N TYR A 66 4.08 7.25 -10.65
CA TYR A 66 3.29 8.36 -10.12
C TYR A 66 4.14 9.64 -10.16
N VAL A 67 3.53 10.77 -10.51
CA VAL A 67 4.20 12.08 -10.48
C VAL A 67 3.29 13.10 -9.80
N ASP A 68 3.85 13.93 -8.92
CA ASP A 68 3.20 15.18 -8.52
C ASP A 68 4.13 16.37 -8.50
N CYS A 69 3.56 17.57 -8.66
CA CYS A 69 4.23 18.86 -8.54
C CYS A 69 3.38 19.80 -7.70
N ARG A 70 4.01 20.47 -6.73
CA ARG A 70 3.36 21.35 -5.76
C ARG A 70 4.29 22.52 -5.37
N PRO A 71 3.77 23.72 -5.09
CA PRO A 71 4.54 24.77 -4.43
C PRO A 71 5.07 24.28 -3.07
N LEU A 72 6.25 24.76 -2.65
CA LEU A 72 6.84 24.36 -1.36
C LEU A 72 5.96 24.78 -0.16
N ASP A 73 5.23 25.88 -0.29
CA ASP A 73 4.28 26.42 0.68
C ASP A 73 2.89 25.75 0.64
N TYR A 74 2.67 24.75 -0.23
CA TYR A 74 1.43 23.99 -0.24
C TYR A 74 1.21 23.23 1.08
N ASN A 75 0.10 23.55 1.75
CA ASN A 75 -0.32 22.89 2.98
C ASN A 75 -1.74 22.36 2.78
N PRO A 76 -1.99 21.04 2.89
CA PRO A 76 -3.33 20.47 2.68
C PRO A 76 -4.35 20.98 3.70
N ASN A 77 -3.93 21.59 4.82
CA ASN A 77 -4.82 22.09 5.87
C ASN A 77 -4.99 23.62 5.82
N LYS A 78 -4.69 24.24 4.67
CA LYS A 78 -4.96 25.66 4.38
C LYS A 78 -5.70 25.79 3.04
N LYS A 79 -6.59 26.77 2.92
CA LYS A 79 -7.31 27.05 1.67
C LYS A 79 -6.38 27.63 0.61
N THR A 80 -6.39 27.04 -0.58
CA THR A 80 -5.63 27.47 -1.76
C THR A 80 -6.59 28.01 -2.83
N PHE A 81 -6.94 29.29 -2.69
CA PHE A 81 -7.90 29.97 -3.58
C PHE A 81 -7.39 30.16 -5.01
N ILE A 82 -6.08 30.34 -5.19
CA ILE A 82 -5.49 30.59 -6.49
C ILE A 82 -5.26 29.26 -7.20
N THR A 83 -5.96 29.04 -8.32
CA THR A 83 -5.86 27.80 -9.11
C THR A 83 -4.44 27.48 -9.57
N ALA A 84 -3.60 28.50 -9.78
CA ALA A 84 -2.20 28.32 -10.18
C ALA A 84 -1.33 27.74 -9.05
N ASP A 85 -1.65 28.02 -7.79
CA ASP A 85 -0.90 27.51 -6.62
C ASP A 85 -1.43 26.13 -6.14
N GLN A 86 -2.44 25.57 -6.82
CA GLN A 86 -2.96 24.24 -6.52
C GLN A 86 -2.00 23.15 -7.03
N PRO A 87 -1.83 22.04 -6.29
CA PRO A 87 -0.98 20.94 -6.70
C PRO A 87 -1.55 20.22 -7.94
N LEU A 88 -0.65 19.71 -8.78
CA LEU A 88 -0.98 18.91 -9.95
C LEU A 88 -0.29 17.55 -9.86
N PHE A 89 -0.97 16.49 -10.29
CA PHE A 89 -0.44 15.14 -10.24
C PHE A 89 -0.96 14.29 -11.41
N GLU A 90 -0.20 13.25 -11.73
CA GLU A 90 -0.55 12.18 -12.66
C GLU A 90 -0.41 10.85 -11.88
N PRO A 91 -1.53 10.17 -11.54
CA PRO A 91 -1.48 8.94 -10.77
C PRO A 91 -0.82 7.77 -11.50
N GLN A 92 -0.88 7.75 -12.84
CA GLN A 92 -0.43 6.65 -13.69
C GLN A 92 0.23 7.21 -14.97
N LEU A 93 1.48 7.64 -14.87
CA LEU A 93 2.26 8.08 -16.03
C LEU A 93 2.84 6.85 -16.75
N HIS A 94 2.10 6.38 -17.76
CA HIS A 94 2.39 5.18 -18.55
C HIS A 94 3.64 5.32 -19.45
N PRO A 95 4.22 4.21 -19.96
CA PRO A 95 5.33 4.23 -20.93
C PRO A 95 5.14 5.24 -22.07
N GLY A 96 6.17 6.05 -22.34
CA GLY A 96 6.14 7.11 -23.34
C GLY A 96 5.21 8.30 -23.06
N GLN A 97 4.38 8.26 -21.99
CA GLN A 97 3.50 9.37 -21.61
C GLN A 97 4.31 10.53 -21.02
N THR A 98 3.78 11.74 -21.11
CA THR A 98 4.42 12.97 -20.62
C THR A 98 3.44 13.78 -19.79
N PHE A 99 3.83 14.06 -18.54
CA PHE A 99 3.16 14.99 -17.64
C PHE A 99 3.75 16.40 -17.86
N TRP A 100 2.87 17.40 -17.98
CA TRP A 100 3.23 18.80 -18.22
C TRP A 100 2.62 19.67 -17.13
N VAL A 101 3.44 20.55 -16.55
CA VAL A 101 3.02 21.50 -15.51
C VAL A 101 3.59 22.88 -15.84
N GLU A 102 2.74 23.89 -15.74
CA GLU A 102 3.17 25.29 -15.71
C GLU A 102 3.55 25.65 -14.27
N LEU A 103 4.73 26.24 -14.09
CA LEU A 103 5.28 26.69 -12.81
C LEU A 103 5.07 28.21 -12.69
N PRO A 104 4.04 28.67 -11.97
CA PRO A 104 3.54 30.03 -12.11
C PRO A 104 4.38 31.05 -11.32
N CYS A 105 4.80 32.11 -12.00
CA CYS A 105 5.51 33.26 -11.41
C CYS A 105 4.59 34.50 -11.28
N HIS A 106 3.28 34.26 -11.17
CA HIS A 106 2.22 35.26 -11.32
C HIS A 106 2.08 36.27 -10.17
N VAL A 107 2.53 35.91 -8.96
CA VAL A 107 2.71 36.83 -7.83
C VAL A 107 4.21 37.04 -7.63
N PHE A 108 4.66 38.29 -7.53
CA PHE A 108 6.07 38.59 -7.27
C PHE A 108 6.57 37.93 -5.98
N ARG A 109 7.55 37.04 -6.11
CA ARG A 109 8.36 36.50 -5.01
C ARG A 109 9.84 36.70 -5.34
N LYS A 110 10.67 36.97 -4.32
CA LYS A 110 12.15 37.00 -4.46
C LYS A 110 12.72 35.63 -4.87
N GLU A 111 12.01 34.58 -4.48
CA GLU A 111 12.33 33.19 -4.78
C GLU A 111 11.02 32.42 -4.94
N TYR A 112 10.94 31.61 -5.99
CA TYR A 112 9.87 30.64 -6.19
C TYR A 112 10.42 29.25 -5.89
N ARG A 113 9.64 28.41 -5.19
CA ARG A 113 10.02 27.04 -4.88
C ARG A 113 8.90 26.05 -5.14
N TRP A 114 9.25 24.95 -5.81
CA TRP A 114 8.36 23.82 -6.06
C TRP A 114 9.04 22.51 -5.69
N THR A 115 8.23 21.55 -5.25
CA THR A 115 8.63 20.15 -5.06
C THR A 115 7.99 19.31 -6.15
N VAL A 116 8.77 18.41 -6.76
CA VAL A 116 8.28 17.41 -7.71
C VAL A 116 8.66 16.04 -7.18
N ASP A 117 7.68 15.20 -6.88
CA ASP A 117 7.90 13.80 -6.47
C ASP A 117 7.63 12.89 -7.68
N VAL A 118 8.61 12.06 -8.04
CA VAL A 118 8.46 10.99 -9.05
C VAL A 118 8.67 9.65 -8.36
N VAL A 119 7.64 8.80 -8.36
CA VAL A 119 7.53 7.63 -7.48
C VAL A 119 7.21 6.38 -8.29
N SER A 120 7.89 5.27 -7.97
CA SER A 120 7.66 3.97 -8.59
C SER A 120 6.26 3.42 -8.27
N GLN A 121 5.57 2.86 -9.27
CA GLN A 121 4.34 2.07 -9.06
C GLN A 121 4.60 0.55 -9.15
N ILE A 122 5.86 0.09 -9.19
CA ILE A 122 6.18 -1.34 -9.17
C ILE A 122 5.72 -1.96 -7.83
N VAL A 123 5.17 -3.18 -7.90
CA VAL A 123 4.63 -3.90 -6.74
C VAL A 123 5.32 -5.25 -6.47
N PHE A 124 5.69 -5.97 -7.53
CA PHE A 124 6.14 -7.38 -7.42
C PHE A 124 7.55 -7.66 -7.94
N ASN A 125 8.20 -6.71 -8.62
CA ASN A 125 9.46 -6.95 -9.32
C ASN A 125 10.61 -6.11 -8.71
N THR A 126 11.67 -6.76 -8.26
CA THR A 126 12.86 -6.13 -7.65
C THR A 126 13.94 -5.72 -8.65
N VAL A 127 13.86 -6.22 -9.89
CA VAL A 127 14.89 -6.07 -10.94
C VAL A 127 14.50 -5.00 -11.97
N GLN A 128 13.20 -4.83 -12.24
CA GLN A 128 12.73 -3.97 -13.31
C GLN A 128 12.96 -2.49 -12.99
N LEU A 129 13.71 -1.83 -13.87
CA LEU A 129 13.93 -0.38 -13.87
C LEU A 129 12.91 0.34 -14.76
N VAL A 130 12.38 1.47 -14.28
CA VAL A 130 11.58 2.44 -15.06
C VAL A 130 12.37 3.71 -15.26
N SER A 131 12.66 4.05 -16.52
CA SER A 131 13.44 5.23 -16.88
C SER A 131 12.53 6.44 -17.10
N PHE A 132 12.94 7.63 -16.61
CA PHE A 132 12.18 8.87 -16.81
C PHE A 132 13.12 10.08 -17.01
N ASP A 133 12.60 11.14 -17.63
CA ASP A 133 13.25 12.46 -17.63
C ASP A 133 12.43 13.55 -16.94
N VAL A 134 13.14 14.54 -16.39
CA VAL A 134 12.60 15.76 -15.82
C VAL A 134 13.27 16.93 -16.51
N CYS A 135 12.48 17.75 -17.22
CA CYS A 135 12.94 18.90 -17.98
C CYS A 135 12.24 20.18 -17.47
N ILE A 136 12.98 21.29 -17.40
CA ILE A 136 12.44 22.60 -17.05
C ILE A 136 12.86 23.60 -18.14
N ALA A 137 11.93 24.39 -18.65
CA ALA A 137 12.18 25.38 -19.71
C ALA A 137 11.41 26.69 -19.48
N THR A 138 11.73 27.74 -20.23
CA THR A 138 11.01 29.03 -20.20
C THR A 138 9.72 29.03 -21.04
N GLY A 139 9.30 27.87 -21.54
CA GLY A 139 8.14 27.70 -22.42
C GLY A 139 7.91 26.23 -22.76
N ARG A 140 6.70 25.89 -23.18
CA ARG A 140 6.29 24.50 -23.43
C ARG A 140 7.05 23.83 -24.59
N ASP A 141 7.39 24.59 -25.63
CA ASP A 141 8.12 24.11 -26.81
C ASP A 141 9.62 24.00 -26.50
N MET A 142 9.99 23.08 -25.61
CA MET A 142 11.35 22.91 -25.08
C MET A 142 12.38 22.68 -26.20
N GLY A 143 13.47 23.44 -26.20
CA GLY A 143 14.66 23.15 -27.01
C GLY A 143 15.40 21.90 -26.54
N GLU A 144 16.29 21.37 -27.36
CA GLU A 144 17.02 20.12 -27.06
C GLU A 144 18.26 20.33 -26.18
N ALA A 145 18.96 21.45 -26.37
CA ALA A 145 20.19 21.79 -25.66
C ALA A 145 19.90 22.58 -24.38
N VAL A 146 20.53 22.17 -23.27
CA VAL A 146 20.41 22.87 -21.97
C VAL A 146 21.20 24.18 -22.01
N GLN A 147 20.51 25.28 -21.70
CA GLN A 147 21.07 26.60 -21.49
C GLN A 147 21.11 26.88 -19.98
N LEU A 148 22.30 26.76 -19.38
CA LEU A 148 22.50 26.95 -17.95
C LEU A 148 22.06 28.35 -17.52
N SER A 149 21.27 28.42 -16.45
CA SER A 149 20.80 29.68 -15.87
C SER A 149 21.14 29.75 -14.39
N LEU A 150 21.90 30.78 -14.00
CA LEU A 150 22.25 31.05 -12.60
C LEU A 150 21.03 31.39 -11.73
N ALA A 151 19.87 31.67 -12.36
CA ALA A 151 18.61 31.89 -11.67
C ALA A 151 17.90 30.58 -11.25
N LEU A 152 18.26 29.43 -11.82
CA LEU A 152 17.60 28.15 -11.54
C LEU A 152 18.55 27.21 -10.77
N THR A 153 18.09 26.73 -9.63
CA THR A 153 18.72 25.64 -8.88
C THR A 153 17.73 24.49 -8.80
N VAL A 154 18.19 23.27 -9.09
CA VAL A 154 17.40 22.05 -8.92
C VAL A 154 18.24 21.10 -8.07
N SER A 155 17.84 20.86 -6.83
CA SER A 155 18.36 19.75 -6.04
C SER A 155 17.51 18.50 -6.30
N MET A 156 18.15 17.34 -6.18
CA MET A 156 17.51 16.04 -6.34
C MET A 156 17.89 15.21 -5.13
N HIS A 157 16.86 14.64 -4.48
CA HIS A 157 16.98 13.79 -3.31
C HIS A 157 16.43 12.42 -3.67
N ASP A 158 17.17 11.37 -3.34
CA ASP A 158 16.72 10.00 -3.55
C ASP A 158 15.81 9.51 -2.39
N THR A 159 15.49 8.22 -2.40
CA THR A 159 14.64 7.61 -1.38
C THR A 159 15.30 7.59 0.01
N LEU A 160 16.61 7.37 0.10
CA LEU A 160 17.33 7.36 1.36
C LEU A 160 17.51 8.78 1.91
N ASP A 161 17.74 9.77 1.06
CA ASP A 161 17.78 11.18 1.44
C ASP A 161 16.47 11.61 2.13
N VAL A 162 15.33 11.35 1.48
CA VAL A 162 13.99 11.69 1.99
C VAL A 162 13.65 10.91 3.27
N TRP A 163 14.17 9.70 3.45
CA TRP A 163 13.98 8.88 4.67
C TRP A 163 14.99 9.15 5.79
N ASN A 164 16.03 9.94 5.53
CA ASN A 164 17.00 10.37 6.54
C ASN A 164 16.77 11.79 7.05
N LEU A 165 15.77 12.49 6.53
CA LEU A 165 15.29 13.78 7.03
C LEU A 165 13.90 13.62 7.72
N PRO A 166 13.58 14.41 8.76
CA PRO A 166 14.45 15.38 9.43
C PRO A 166 15.57 14.69 10.23
N LEU A 167 16.65 15.42 10.49
CA LEU A 167 17.69 14.97 11.41
C LEU A 167 17.20 15.13 12.87
N PRO A 168 17.48 14.17 13.77
CA PRO A 168 17.14 14.30 15.18
C PRO A 168 17.92 15.44 15.83
N ASP A 169 17.24 16.22 16.69
CA ASP A 169 17.89 17.20 17.56
C ASP A 169 18.56 16.45 18.73
N PRO A 170 19.90 16.48 18.87
CA PRO A 170 20.59 15.77 19.95
C PRO A 170 20.36 16.41 21.33
N SER A 171 19.87 17.65 21.40
CA SER A 171 19.62 18.37 22.66
C SER A 171 18.27 18.02 23.31
N LYS A 172 17.37 17.36 22.58
CA LYS A 172 16.02 16.99 23.04
C LYS A 172 15.86 15.47 23.13
N PRO A 173 15.00 14.94 24.02
CA PRO A 173 14.61 13.53 23.97
C PRO A 173 13.98 13.19 22.62
N LEU A 174 14.46 12.12 21.97
CA LEU A 174 13.96 11.71 20.65
C LEU A 174 12.81 10.70 20.79
N HIS A 175 11.77 10.90 19.97
CA HIS A 175 10.70 9.94 19.75
C HIS A 175 10.89 9.22 18.42
N LEU A 176 11.28 7.95 18.47
CA LEU A 176 11.45 7.09 17.30
C LEU A 176 10.12 6.44 16.91
N VAL A 177 9.72 6.55 15.64
CA VAL A 177 8.49 5.93 15.12
C VAL A 177 8.83 4.92 14.04
N ILE A 178 8.34 3.69 14.19
CA ILE A 178 8.61 2.57 13.27
C ILE A 178 7.36 2.31 12.42
N LEU A 179 7.47 2.51 11.10
CA LEU A 179 6.45 2.15 10.13
C LEU A 179 6.67 0.75 9.57
N THR A 180 5.59 0.02 9.28
CA THR A 180 5.64 -1.28 8.60
C THR A 180 4.46 -1.45 7.65
N HIS A 181 4.75 -1.91 6.44
CA HIS A 181 3.83 -1.96 5.30
C HIS A 181 3.02 -3.27 5.21
N GLY A 182 2.00 -3.25 4.35
CA GLY A 182 1.15 -4.39 4.04
C GLY A 182 1.78 -5.46 3.14
N LEU A 183 1.00 -6.51 2.86
CA LEU A 183 1.27 -7.51 1.83
C LEU A 183 1.39 -6.81 0.46
N HIS A 184 2.40 -7.16 -0.35
CA HIS A 184 2.62 -6.59 -1.69
C HIS A 184 2.66 -5.06 -1.69
N SER A 185 3.38 -4.49 -0.73
CA SER A 185 3.58 -3.05 -0.55
C SER A 185 5.04 -2.78 -0.20
N ASN A 186 5.41 -1.50 -0.06
CA ASN A 186 6.72 -1.07 0.40
C ASN A 186 6.59 0.11 1.37
N VAL A 187 7.39 0.12 2.44
CA VAL A 187 7.34 1.23 3.41
C VAL A 187 7.85 2.54 2.81
N SER A 188 8.83 2.48 1.91
CA SER A 188 9.59 3.63 1.40
C SER A 188 8.80 4.60 0.52
N ALA A 189 7.86 4.11 -0.29
CA ALA A 189 6.98 4.93 -1.11
C ALA A 189 5.51 4.85 -0.66
N ASP A 190 5.00 3.67 -0.31
CA ASP A 190 3.57 3.53 0.06
C ASP A 190 3.22 4.10 1.44
N LEU A 191 4.19 4.27 2.36
CA LEU A 191 3.98 4.92 3.66
C LEU A 191 4.66 6.30 3.77
N LEU A 192 5.15 6.87 2.66
CA LEU A 192 5.83 8.16 2.65
C LEU A 192 4.91 9.29 3.16
N SER A 193 3.65 9.33 2.71
CA SER A 193 2.69 10.36 3.14
C SER A 193 2.50 10.36 4.66
N LEU A 194 2.40 9.17 5.25
CA LEU A 194 2.26 8.97 6.70
C LEU A 194 3.53 9.40 7.45
N LYS A 195 4.71 8.99 6.96
CA LYS A 195 6.00 9.42 7.48
C LYS A 195 6.10 10.95 7.52
N GLU A 196 5.88 11.62 6.39
CA GLU A 196 6.00 13.08 6.28
C GLU A 196 4.93 13.85 7.08
N VAL A 197 3.78 13.25 7.40
CA VAL A 197 2.78 13.85 8.29
C VAL A 197 3.21 13.74 9.76
N ILE A 198 3.79 12.60 10.17
CA ILE A 198 4.29 12.39 11.53
C ILE A 198 5.59 13.16 11.80
N ASP A 199 6.55 13.24 10.88
CA ASP A 199 7.78 14.03 11.08
C ASP A 199 7.52 15.53 11.32
N ARG A 200 6.36 16.04 10.90
CA ARG A 200 5.93 17.44 11.10
C ARG A 200 5.08 17.65 12.36
N SER A 201 4.88 16.63 13.20
CA SER A 201 3.91 16.66 14.30
C SER A 201 4.43 17.16 15.65
N GLY A 202 5.74 17.06 15.92
CA GLY A 202 6.33 17.36 17.21
C GLY A 202 7.80 17.78 17.15
N GLU A 203 8.33 18.26 18.28
CA GLU A 203 9.63 18.97 18.29
C GLU A 203 10.89 18.11 18.08
N ASN A 204 10.80 16.78 18.24
CA ASN A 204 11.90 15.85 17.96
C ASN A 204 11.36 14.43 17.71
N VAL A 205 10.60 14.28 16.62
CA VAL A 205 10.09 12.98 16.14
C VAL A 205 10.85 12.59 14.89
N VAL A 206 11.32 11.33 14.81
CA VAL A 206 11.92 10.79 13.59
C VAL A 206 11.24 9.48 13.22
N VAL A 207 10.72 9.42 12.00
CA VAL A 207 10.11 8.21 11.44
C VAL A 207 11.13 7.37 10.68
N LYS A 208 11.12 6.05 10.92
CA LYS A 208 11.92 5.03 10.22
C LYS A 208 11.06 3.84 9.83
N GLY A 209 11.58 2.99 8.95
CA GLY A 209 10.93 1.77 8.49
C GLY A 209 11.94 0.81 7.86
N PHE A 210 11.64 -0.49 7.86
CA PHE A 210 12.53 -1.50 7.31
C PHE A 210 12.19 -1.84 5.86
N PHE A 211 13.11 -1.53 4.94
CA PHE A 211 12.88 -1.69 3.50
C PHE A 211 13.08 -3.14 3.01
N GLY A 212 13.81 -3.97 3.76
CA GLY A 212 14.21 -5.32 3.31
C GLY A 212 13.11 -6.39 3.30
N ASN A 213 11.86 -6.02 3.56
CA ASN A 213 10.66 -6.87 3.49
C ASN A 213 9.86 -6.70 2.17
N VAL A 214 10.25 -5.75 1.30
CA VAL A 214 9.68 -5.58 -0.04
C VAL A 214 9.89 -6.86 -0.88
N CYS A 215 8.86 -7.29 -1.61
CA CYS A 215 8.82 -8.57 -2.35
C CYS A 215 9.20 -9.81 -1.51
N LYS A 216 8.93 -9.78 -0.20
CA LYS A 216 9.15 -10.90 0.74
C LYS A 216 7.95 -11.16 1.64
N THR A 217 6.84 -10.48 1.38
CA THR A 217 5.67 -10.39 2.27
C THR A 217 4.88 -11.68 2.39
N GLU A 218 5.15 -12.66 1.54
CA GLU A 218 4.63 -14.02 1.51
C GLU A 218 5.39 -14.99 2.44
N ARG A 219 6.57 -14.62 2.96
CA ARG A 219 7.46 -15.47 3.78
C ARG A 219 7.02 -15.71 5.23
N GLY A 220 5.88 -15.15 5.66
CA GLY A 220 5.28 -15.36 6.97
C GLY A 220 5.59 -14.24 7.97
N ILE A 221 4.69 -14.06 8.94
CA ILE A 221 4.74 -13.02 9.97
C ILE A 221 6.01 -13.15 10.82
N LYS A 222 6.42 -14.38 11.14
CA LYS A 222 7.68 -14.70 11.86
C LYS A 222 8.92 -14.19 11.12
N TYR A 223 9.00 -14.44 9.81
CA TYR A 223 10.12 -14.01 8.97
C TYR A 223 10.17 -12.47 8.88
N LEU A 224 9.02 -11.84 8.59
CA LEU A 224 8.93 -10.39 8.44
C LEU A 224 9.19 -9.64 9.75
N GLY A 225 8.61 -10.10 10.85
CA GLY A 225 8.67 -9.46 12.16
C GLY A 225 10.05 -9.56 12.80
N SER A 226 10.74 -10.70 12.67
CA SER A 226 12.12 -10.83 13.15
C SER A 226 13.07 -9.86 12.44
N ARG A 227 12.92 -9.65 11.12
CA ARG A 227 13.72 -8.66 10.38
C ARG A 227 13.42 -7.21 10.77
N VAL A 228 12.16 -6.88 11.03
CA VAL A 228 11.77 -5.56 11.56
C VAL A 228 12.39 -5.35 12.95
N ALA A 229 12.34 -6.36 13.82
CA ALA A 229 12.92 -6.28 15.15
C ALA A 229 14.44 -6.06 15.15
N GLU A 230 15.19 -6.86 14.38
CA GLU A 230 16.65 -6.70 14.22
C GLU A 230 17.00 -5.31 13.66
N CYS A 231 16.17 -4.76 12.75
CA CYS A 231 16.32 -3.40 12.26
C CYS A 231 16.07 -2.34 13.35
N VAL A 232 15.07 -2.53 14.21
CA VAL A 232 14.83 -1.63 15.36
C VAL A 232 16.00 -1.67 16.34
N VAL A 233 16.52 -2.85 16.67
CA VAL A 233 17.71 -3.00 17.53
C VAL A 233 18.90 -2.23 16.96
N ALA A 234 19.22 -2.44 15.67
CA ALA A 234 20.32 -1.74 15.00
C ALA A 234 20.13 -0.22 14.90
N LEU A 235 18.88 0.28 14.86
CA LEU A 235 18.60 1.72 14.96
C LEU A 235 18.87 2.23 16.38
N VAL A 236 18.45 1.52 17.43
CA VAL A 236 18.59 1.97 18.83
C VAL A 236 20.04 1.91 19.32
N GLU A 237 20.87 1.04 18.73
CA GLU A 237 22.32 0.97 18.94
C GLU A 237 23.11 2.05 18.16
N ASN A 238 22.52 2.68 17.15
CA ASN A 238 23.18 3.69 16.34
C ASN A 238 23.30 5.02 17.11
N LYS A 239 24.51 5.60 17.14
CA LYS A 239 24.82 6.88 17.80
C LYS A 239 23.93 8.04 17.36
N ALA A 240 23.42 8.02 16.12
CA ALA A 240 22.49 9.04 15.62
C ALA A 240 21.14 9.05 16.39
N PHE A 241 20.83 7.99 17.13
CA PHE A 241 19.60 7.82 17.91
C PHE A 241 19.92 7.52 19.39
N GLU A 242 21.11 7.89 19.88
CA GLU A 242 21.54 7.63 21.25
C GLU A 242 20.58 8.23 22.29
N ASN A 243 20.07 9.45 22.02
CA ASN A 243 19.08 10.20 22.77
C ASN A 243 17.61 9.74 22.57
N ALA A 244 17.37 8.61 21.90
CA ALA A 244 16.05 8.00 21.83
C ALA A 244 15.54 7.68 23.24
N ALA A 245 14.37 8.23 23.58
CA ALA A 245 13.70 8.06 24.86
C ALA A 245 12.32 7.39 24.70
N LYS A 246 11.66 7.60 23.56
CA LYS A 246 10.32 7.05 23.26
C LYS A 246 10.34 6.23 21.98
N ILE A 247 9.52 5.18 21.92
CA ILE A 247 9.30 4.39 20.72
C ILE A 247 7.80 4.22 20.42
N SER A 248 7.43 4.28 19.15
CA SER A 248 6.09 3.96 18.67
C SER A 248 6.13 3.06 17.44
N PHE A 249 5.11 2.24 17.28
CA PHE A 249 4.95 1.28 16.20
C PHE A 249 3.64 1.58 15.46
N ILE A 250 3.71 1.75 14.14
CA ILE A 250 2.54 1.94 13.28
C ILE A 250 2.58 0.96 12.12
N GLY A 251 1.61 0.04 12.09
CA GLY A 251 1.49 -1.00 11.07
C GLY A 251 0.30 -0.75 10.16
N HIS A 252 0.50 -0.76 8.85
CA HIS A 252 -0.60 -0.80 7.86
C HIS A 252 -0.81 -2.23 7.38
N SER A 253 -2.06 -2.68 7.33
CA SER A 253 -2.43 -4.01 6.82
C SER A 253 -1.63 -5.11 7.55
N LEU A 254 -0.98 -6.04 6.83
CA LEU A 254 -0.05 -7.05 7.37
C LEU A 254 1.00 -6.47 8.36
N GLY A 255 1.36 -5.20 8.25
CA GLY A 255 2.30 -4.53 9.14
C GLY A 255 1.92 -4.57 10.62
N GLY A 256 0.62 -4.63 10.96
CA GLY A 256 0.15 -4.73 12.35
C GLY A 256 0.57 -6.05 13.02
N PRO A 257 0.15 -7.22 12.50
CA PRO A 257 0.62 -8.52 12.99
C PRO A 257 2.15 -8.70 12.94
N VAL A 258 2.81 -8.15 11.91
CA VAL A 258 4.28 -8.16 11.78
C VAL A 258 4.96 -7.37 12.92
N GLN A 259 4.45 -6.20 13.28
CA GLN A 259 4.96 -5.43 14.43
C GLN A 259 4.64 -6.10 15.76
N THR A 260 3.50 -6.78 15.87
CA THR A 260 3.16 -7.59 17.07
C THR A 260 4.21 -8.68 17.31
N PHE A 261 4.60 -9.41 16.25
CA PHE A 261 5.72 -10.37 16.33
C PHE A 261 7.05 -9.68 16.64
N ALA A 262 7.34 -8.53 16.01
CA ALA A 262 8.59 -7.81 16.24
C ALA A 262 8.74 -7.36 17.70
N ILE A 263 7.68 -6.84 18.32
CA ILE A 263 7.63 -6.45 19.74
C ILE A 263 7.91 -7.66 20.64
N ALA A 264 7.26 -8.80 20.37
CA ALA A 264 7.49 -10.04 21.10
C ALA A 264 8.96 -10.50 21.03
N TYR A 265 9.55 -10.44 19.83
CA TYR A 265 10.94 -10.81 19.59
C TYR A 265 11.95 -9.89 20.29
N ILE A 266 11.69 -8.57 20.30
CA ILE A 266 12.52 -7.60 21.02
C ILE A 266 12.46 -7.87 22.53
N GLU A 267 11.28 -8.09 23.11
CA GLU A 267 11.14 -8.36 24.55
C GLU A 267 11.89 -9.63 24.99
N VAL A 268 11.85 -10.69 24.19
CA VAL A 268 12.52 -11.96 24.54
C VAL A 268 14.03 -11.91 24.32
N ASN A 269 14.50 -11.37 23.20
CA ASN A 269 15.92 -11.44 22.81
C ASN A 269 16.73 -10.18 23.16
N TYR A 270 16.05 -9.03 23.28
CA TYR A 270 16.65 -7.71 23.51
C TYR A 270 15.86 -6.89 24.56
N PRO A 271 15.54 -7.43 25.76
CA PRO A 271 14.67 -6.78 26.75
C PRO A 271 15.17 -5.40 27.22
N TRP A 272 16.46 -5.11 27.02
CA TRP A 272 17.03 -3.79 27.30
C TRP A 272 16.42 -2.67 26.43
N VAL A 273 15.92 -2.97 25.23
CA VAL A 273 15.34 -1.97 24.31
C VAL A 273 14.12 -1.30 24.95
N PHE A 274 13.17 -2.09 25.47
CA PHE A 274 11.99 -1.56 26.16
C PHE A 274 12.29 -1.11 27.61
N ARG A 275 13.48 -1.37 28.15
CA ARG A 275 13.94 -0.73 29.41
C ARG A 275 14.55 0.66 29.15
N LYS A 276 15.20 0.86 28.00
CA LYS A 276 15.72 2.15 27.54
C LYS A 276 14.61 3.06 27.00
N LEU A 277 13.70 2.50 26.20
CA LEU A 277 12.69 3.26 25.45
C LEU A 277 11.30 3.06 26.04
N GLN A 278 10.63 4.17 26.35
CA GLN A 278 9.23 4.19 26.75
C GLN A 278 8.35 3.85 25.52
N PRO A 279 7.53 2.78 25.56
CA PRO A 279 6.56 2.49 24.51
C PRO A 279 5.40 3.50 24.59
N THR A 280 5.21 4.33 23.57
CA THR A 280 4.19 5.40 23.59
C THR A 280 2.95 5.04 22.78
N ASN A 281 3.06 4.81 21.47
CA ASN A 281 1.91 4.46 20.62
C ASN A 281 2.12 3.10 19.93
N PHE A 282 1.16 2.18 20.04
CA PHE A 282 0.98 1.04 19.13
C PHE A 282 -0.29 1.29 18.31
N ILE A 283 -0.12 1.50 17.00
CA ILE A 283 -1.21 1.89 16.09
C ILE A 283 -1.30 0.90 14.93
N THR A 284 -2.51 0.46 14.58
CA THR A 284 -2.74 -0.34 13.38
C THR A 284 -3.74 0.33 12.43
N LEU A 285 -3.49 0.25 11.13
CA LEU A 285 -4.30 0.85 10.07
C LEU A 285 -4.81 -0.27 9.14
N ALA A 286 -6.11 -0.58 9.21
CA ALA A 286 -6.74 -1.66 8.45
C ALA A 286 -5.97 -3.00 8.52
N SER A 287 -5.54 -3.40 9.72
CA SER A 287 -4.70 -4.60 9.93
C SER A 287 -5.53 -5.84 10.29
N PRO A 288 -5.26 -7.02 9.70
CA PRO A 288 -5.98 -8.25 10.00
C PRO A 288 -5.50 -8.90 11.31
N MET A 289 -5.76 -8.25 12.45
CA MET A 289 -5.23 -8.65 13.76
C MET A 289 -5.74 -10.00 14.26
N LEU A 290 -6.90 -10.45 13.76
CA LEU A 290 -7.54 -11.73 14.10
C LEU A 290 -7.38 -12.79 12.98
N GLY A 291 -6.72 -12.46 11.86
CA GLY A 291 -6.75 -13.26 10.63
C GLY A 291 -7.82 -12.78 9.64
N VAL A 292 -8.06 -13.57 8.58
CA VAL A 292 -8.88 -13.17 7.40
C VAL A 292 -9.79 -14.29 6.87
N THR A 293 -10.29 -15.12 7.77
CA THR A 293 -10.84 -16.45 7.49
C THR A 293 -12.35 -16.49 7.17
N HIS A 294 -13.14 -15.56 7.73
CA HIS A 294 -14.59 -15.66 7.78
C HIS A 294 -15.35 -14.82 6.71
N ASP A 295 -15.01 -13.54 6.52
CA ASP A 295 -15.82 -12.58 5.72
C ASP A 295 -15.28 -12.25 4.31
N ASN A 296 -14.30 -13.02 3.84
CA ASN A 296 -13.69 -12.75 2.56
C ASN A 296 -14.52 -13.27 1.38
N PRO A 297 -14.69 -12.48 0.29
CA PRO A 297 -15.20 -13.00 -0.97
C PRO A 297 -14.43 -14.24 -1.40
N ALA A 298 -15.10 -15.18 -2.07
CA ALA A 298 -14.52 -16.47 -2.43
C ALA A 298 -13.15 -16.34 -3.15
N TYR A 299 -12.95 -15.30 -3.98
CA TYR A 299 -11.66 -15.08 -4.65
C TYR A 299 -10.49 -14.76 -3.70
N VAL A 300 -10.70 -14.03 -2.60
CA VAL A 300 -9.63 -13.76 -1.62
C VAL A 300 -9.33 -15.02 -0.82
N LYS A 301 -10.37 -15.76 -0.42
CA LYS A 301 -10.20 -17.04 0.29
C LYS A 301 -9.50 -18.08 -0.60
N MET A 302 -9.82 -18.14 -1.90
CA MET A 302 -9.12 -18.96 -2.88
C MET A 302 -7.68 -18.51 -3.13
N ALA A 303 -7.39 -17.21 -3.23
CA ALA A 303 -6.02 -16.72 -3.39
C ALA A 303 -5.12 -17.01 -2.17
N LEU A 304 -5.69 -16.92 -0.96
CA LEU A 304 -4.98 -17.26 0.28
C LEU A 304 -4.81 -18.78 0.47
N LEU A 305 -5.81 -19.58 0.10
CA LEU A 305 -5.77 -21.05 0.20
C LEU A 305 -4.94 -21.70 -0.91
N ALA A 306 -4.87 -21.12 -2.11
CA ALA A 306 -4.06 -21.61 -3.23
C ALA A 306 -2.55 -21.36 -3.07
N GLY A 307 -2.08 -20.99 -1.86
CA GLY A 307 -0.66 -20.76 -1.57
C GLY A 307 -0.06 -19.48 -2.16
N ILE A 308 -0.84 -18.66 -2.89
CA ILE A 308 -0.35 -17.45 -3.59
C ILE A 308 0.18 -16.39 -2.60
N ALA A 309 -0.31 -16.39 -1.35
CA ALA A 309 0.21 -15.54 -0.28
C ALA A 309 1.29 -16.22 0.60
N GLY A 310 1.79 -17.39 0.20
CA GLY A 310 2.82 -18.14 0.90
C GLY A 310 2.51 -18.43 2.38
N ARG A 311 3.57 -18.53 3.20
CA ARG A 311 3.49 -18.72 4.66
C ARG A 311 2.64 -17.64 5.34
N THR A 312 2.61 -16.41 4.82
CA THR A 312 1.74 -15.35 5.32
C THR A 312 0.26 -15.66 5.12
N GLY A 313 -0.13 -16.29 4.00
CA GLY A 313 -1.48 -16.79 3.79
C GLY A 313 -1.88 -17.85 4.83
N HIS A 314 -0.96 -18.75 5.18
CA HIS A 314 -1.17 -19.74 6.24
C HIS A 314 -1.33 -19.08 7.63
N ASP A 315 -0.47 -18.12 7.98
CA ASP A 315 -0.51 -17.39 9.26
C ASP A 315 -1.83 -16.60 9.42
N LEU A 316 -2.25 -15.84 8.40
CA LEU A 316 -3.50 -15.06 8.39
C LEU A 316 -4.74 -15.94 8.24
N GLY A 317 -4.59 -17.13 7.67
CA GLY A 317 -5.62 -18.17 7.56
C GLY A 317 -5.84 -18.99 8.84
N LEU A 318 -5.21 -18.59 9.96
CA LEU A 318 -5.28 -19.26 11.27
C LEU A 318 -4.86 -20.75 11.24
N GLN A 319 -3.92 -21.11 10.38
CA GLN A 319 -3.43 -22.48 10.34
C GLN A 319 -2.52 -22.80 11.54
N LEU A 320 -2.51 -24.06 11.95
CA LEU A 320 -1.79 -24.51 13.15
C LEU A 320 -0.28 -24.45 12.95
N THR A 321 0.44 -24.00 13.98
CA THR A 321 1.91 -24.03 13.98
C THR A 321 2.43 -25.47 14.03
N LYS A 322 3.50 -25.77 13.26
CA LYS A 322 4.11 -27.11 13.11
C LYS A 322 4.57 -27.80 14.42
N LYS A 323 4.58 -27.08 15.56
CA LYS A 323 5.09 -27.56 16.86
C LYS A 323 4.09 -27.41 18.02
N GLY A 324 2.91 -26.82 17.79
CA GLY A 324 2.11 -26.23 18.87
C GLY A 324 0.62 -26.56 18.91
N ASN A 325 0.02 -27.06 17.82
CA ASN A 325 -1.44 -27.22 17.67
C ASN A 325 -2.26 -25.93 17.88
N LYS A 326 -1.62 -24.75 17.93
CA LYS A 326 -2.26 -23.43 17.98
C LYS A 326 -1.84 -22.54 16.80
N PRO A 327 -2.70 -21.64 16.29
CA PRO A 327 -2.32 -20.64 15.28
C PRO A 327 -1.39 -19.56 15.85
N LEU A 328 -0.48 -19.02 15.02
CA LEU A 328 0.45 -17.97 15.45
C LEU A 328 -0.27 -16.72 16.00
N LEU A 329 -1.36 -16.29 15.34
CA LEU A 329 -2.12 -15.10 15.76
C LEU A 329 -2.80 -15.25 17.12
N LEU A 330 -3.06 -16.48 17.59
CA LEU A 330 -3.57 -16.75 18.95
C LEU A 330 -2.49 -16.59 20.01
N LEU A 331 -1.26 -16.98 19.69
CA LEU A 331 -0.11 -16.84 20.60
C LEU A 331 0.36 -15.39 20.69
N LEU A 332 0.35 -14.65 19.58
CA LEU A 332 0.88 -13.29 19.49
C LEU A 332 0.40 -12.30 20.57
N PRO A 333 -0.89 -12.18 20.92
CA PRO A 333 -1.36 -11.26 21.97
C PRO A 333 -1.05 -11.70 23.42
N SER A 334 -0.45 -12.88 23.63
CA SER A 334 -0.18 -13.47 24.95
C SER A 334 1.27 -13.23 25.43
N GLY A 335 1.55 -13.58 26.70
CA GLY A 335 2.91 -13.74 27.23
C GLY A 335 3.83 -12.50 27.06
N PRO A 336 5.00 -12.62 26.41
CA PRO A 336 5.95 -11.50 26.28
C PRO A 336 5.36 -10.30 25.54
N THR A 337 4.63 -10.51 24.46
CA THR A 337 3.98 -9.42 23.72
C THR A 337 2.95 -8.72 24.58
N HIS A 338 2.14 -9.49 25.31
CA HIS A 338 1.09 -8.97 26.19
C HIS A 338 1.65 -7.96 27.20
N ARG A 339 2.76 -8.32 27.86
CA ARG A 339 3.44 -7.44 28.83
C ARG A 339 3.88 -6.13 28.19
N VAL A 340 4.48 -6.15 27.00
CA VAL A 340 4.89 -4.90 26.33
C VAL A 340 3.68 -4.13 25.80
N LEU A 341 2.65 -4.79 25.26
CA LEU A 341 1.42 -4.15 24.82
C LEU A 341 0.73 -3.40 25.97
N LYS A 342 0.63 -3.98 27.18
CA LYS A 342 0.16 -3.26 28.39
C LYS A 342 1.00 -2.00 28.70
N ARG A 343 2.30 -2.03 28.42
CA ARG A 343 3.24 -0.91 28.69
C ARG A 343 3.19 0.25 27.68
N PHE A 344 2.50 0.10 26.55
CA PHE A 344 2.23 1.26 25.67
C PHE A 344 1.25 2.24 26.34
N GLU A 345 1.60 3.53 26.35
CA GLU A 345 0.68 4.60 26.78
C GLU A 345 -0.65 4.54 26.00
N ARG A 346 -0.58 4.23 24.69
CA ARG A 346 -1.73 4.21 23.77
C ARG A 346 -1.68 3.00 22.83
N ARG A 347 -2.76 2.23 22.81
CA ARG A 347 -3.05 1.20 21.81
C ARG A 347 -4.26 1.64 20.98
N THR A 348 -4.14 1.66 19.66
CA THR A 348 -5.20 2.21 18.79
C THR A 348 -5.33 1.46 17.49
N VAL A 349 -6.56 1.09 17.13
CA VAL A 349 -6.86 0.51 15.81
C VAL A 349 -7.69 1.47 15.00
N TYR A 350 -7.27 1.71 13.75
CA TYR A 350 -8.04 2.42 12.73
C TYR A 350 -8.61 1.38 11.77
N ALA A 351 -9.94 1.26 11.74
CA ALA A 351 -10.64 0.30 10.90
C ALA A 351 -11.66 1.01 10.02
N ASN A 352 -11.78 0.57 8.77
CA ASN A 352 -12.68 1.19 7.82
C ASN A 352 -14.00 0.40 7.71
N VAL A 353 -15.13 1.10 7.82
CA VAL A 353 -16.48 0.49 7.92
C VAL A 353 -17.03 0.07 6.55
N PHE A 354 -16.65 0.78 5.48
CA PHE A 354 -17.21 0.61 4.14
C PHE A 354 -16.13 0.69 3.06
N ASN A 355 -16.16 -0.21 2.07
CA ASN A 355 -15.26 -0.22 0.90
C ASN A 355 -13.79 -0.65 1.15
N ASP A 356 -13.48 -1.28 2.29
CA ASP A 356 -12.28 -2.13 2.39
C ASP A 356 -12.66 -3.56 2.00
N GLY A 357 -12.17 -4.02 0.85
CA GLY A 357 -12.37 -5.36 0.32
C GLY A 357 -11.18 -6.31 0.56
N ILE A 358 -10.19 -5.89 1.35
CA ILE A 358 -8.96 -6.64 1.63
C ILE A 358 -8.93 -7.07 3.11
N VAL A 359 -9.30 -6.18 4.03
CA VAL A 359 -9.32 -6.46 5.47
C VAL A 359 -10.71 -6.16 6.06
N PRO A 360 -11.49 -7.19 6.43
CA PRO A 360 -12.81 -7.03 7.02
C PRO A 360 -12.80 -6.22 8.34
N LEU A 361 -13.86 -5.44 8.57
CA LEU A 361 -14.03 -4.61 9.76
C LEU A 361 -13.80 -5.37 11.08
N ARG A 362 -14.31 -6.62 11.18
CA ARG A 362 -14.15 -7.50 12.36
C ARG A 362 -12.70 -7.63 12.82
N THR A 363 -11.77 -7.81 11.88
CA THR A 363 -10.37 -8.15 12.19
C THR A 363 -9.54 -6.88 12.38
N ALA A 364 -9.86 -5.81 11.63
CA ALA A 364 -9.29 -4.48 11.82
C ALA A 364 -9.72 -3.80 13.14
N ALA A 365 -10.94 -4.05 13.62
CA ALA A 365 -11.48 -3.44 14.83
C ALA A 365 -11.38 -4.32 16.10
N LEU A 366 -10.67 -5.45 16.05
CA LEU A 366 -10.57 -6.41 17.16
C LEU A 366 -11.97 -6.87 17.65
N LEU A 367 -12.81 -7.33 16.71
CA LEU A 367 -14.14 -7.94 16.83
C LEU A 367 -15.25 -7.09 17.49
N TYR A 368 -15.05 -6.73 18.75
CA TYR A 368 -16.08 -6.16 19.61
C TYR A 368 -16.30 -4.68 19.32
N LEU A 369 -17.52 -4.35 18.88
CA LEU A 369 -17.96 -2.99 18.60
C LEU A 369 -19.35 -2.75 19.17
N ASP A 370 -19.60 -1.51 19.56
CA ASP A 370 -20.92 -1.02 19.94
C ASP A 370 -21.81 -0.86 18.70
N TYR A 371 -22.30 -1.99 18.18
CA TYR A 371 -23.13 -2.05 16.98
C TYR A 371 -24.46 -1.30 17.12
N GLN A 372 -24.97 -1.12 18.34
CA GLN A 372 -26.19 -0.35 18.59
C GLN A 372 -25.96 1.15 18.37
N ALA A 373 -24.88 1.73 18.91
CA ALA A 373 -24.51 3.11 18.60
C ALA A 373 -24.13 3.29 17.12
N LEU A 374 -23.46 2.32 16.51
CA LEU A 374 -23.11 2.38 15.09
C LEU A 374 -24.36 2.37 14.19
N ALA A 375 -25.37 1.55 14.49
CA ALA A 375 -26.62 1.54 13.73
C ALA A 375 -27.36 2.88 13.80
N ALA A 376 -27.35 3.54 14.97
CA ALA A 376 -27.93 4.88 15.15
C ALA A 376 -27.18 5.97 14.36
N LEU A 377 -25.86 5.84 14.18
CA LEU A 377 -25.02 6.78 13.44
C LEU A 377 -25.07 6.59 11.92
N VAL A 378 -25.32 5.35 11.44
CA VAL A 378 -25.36 5.05 10.00
C VAL A 378 -26.66 5.52 9.33
N GLY A 379 -27.78 5.52 10.06
CA GLY A 379 -29.07 6.03 9.60
C GLY A 379 -29.63 5.36 8.32
N PRO A 380 -30.76 5.84 7.80
CA PRO A 380 -31.30 5.41 6.52
C PRO A 380 -30.68 6.16 5.32
N GLU A 381 -29.38 6.49 5.34
CA GLU A 381 -28.66 7.18 4.23
C GLU A 381 -28.42 6.28 3.00
N LYS A 382 -29.36 5.38 2.67
CA LYS A 382 -29.42 4.66 1.39
C LYS A 382 -30.28 5.38 0.33
N ALA A 383 -30.75 6.60 0.58
CA ALA A 383 -31.69 7.30 -0.28
C ALA A 383 -31.09 8.39 -1.20
N GLN A 384 -29.80 8.72 -1.10
CA GLN A 384 -29.23 9.89 -1.81
C GLN A 384 -28.10 9.59 -2.82
N CYS A 385 -27.61 8.36 -2.90
CA CYS A 385 -26.68 7.93 -3.97
C CYS A 385 -27.40 7.56 -5.28
N ASP A 386 -28.71 7.27 -5.24
CA ASP A 386 -29.50 6.83 -6.41
C ASP A 386 -29.83 7.92 -7.44
N ALA A 387 -29.47 9.18 -7.17
CA ALA A 387 -29.87 10.34 -7.99
C ALA A 387 -29.04 10.56 -9.27
N LEU A 388 -28.01 9.74 -9.54
CA LEU A 388 -27.13 9.85 -10.71
C LEU A 388 -27.03 8.53 -11.47
N LYS A 389 -28.14 8.11 -12.11
CA LYS A 389 -28.16 6.99 -13.06
C LYS A 389 -27.88 7.49 -14.50
N PRO A 390 -26.76 7.12 -15.15
CA PRO A 390 -26.67 7.14 -16.60
C PRO A 390 -27.46 5.95 -17.16
N SER A 391 -28.39 6.21 -18.08
CA SER A 391 -29.21 5.17 -18.69
C SER A 391 -28.41 4.32 -19.70
N ALA A 392 -28.03 3.10 -19.31
CA ALA A 392 -27.57 2.04 -20.21
C ALA A 392 -27.92 0.66 -19.64
N LYS A 393 -28.81 -0.10 -20.31
CA LYS A 393 -29.09 -1.50 -19.98
C LYS A 393 -28.16 -2.42 -20.78
N ILE A 394 -27.64 -3.46 -20.14
CA ILE A 394 -26.82 -4.52 -20.77
C ILE A 394 -27.74 -5.65 -21.27
N PRO A 395 -27.58 -6.18 -22.50
CA PRO A 395 -28.37 -7.31 -22.98
C PRO A 395 -28.07 -8.61 -22.21
N ARG A 396 -29.11 -9.42 -21.98
CA ARG A 396 -28.96 -10.83 -21.57
C ARG A 396 -28.96 -11.70 -22.82
N ASP A 397 -27.78 -12.16 -23.24
CA ASP A 397 -27.57 -13.39 -24.02
C ASP A 397 -26.06 -13.69 -24.07
N LEU A 398 -25.62 -14.62 -23.22
CA LEU A 398 -24.29 -15.23 -23.23
C LEU A 398 -24.50 -16.75 -23.20
N PRO A 399 -23.80 -17.54 -24.03
CA PRO A 399 -23.95 -18.99 -24.04
C PRO A 399 -23.51 -19.58 -22.70
N ALA A 400 -24.26 -20.58 -22.23
CA ALA A 400 -23.97 -21.26 -20.97
C ALA A 400 -22.78 -22.23 -21.11
N SER A 401 -21.56 -21.73 -20.96
CA SER A 401 -20.38 -22.53 -20.64
C SER A 401 -20.27 -22.69 -19.12
N GLN A 402 -19.93 -23.90 -18.65
CA GLN A 402 -19.86 -24.20 -17.20
C GLN A 402 -18.56 -23.71 -16.53
N ASP A 403 -17.61 -23.14 -17.28
CA ASP A 403 -16.35 -22.61 -16.74
C ASP A 403 -16.45 -21.16 -16.24
N SER A 404 -16.66 -21.05 -14.93
CA SER A 404 -16.78 -19.78 -14.19
C SER A 404 -15.59 -18.81 -14.36
N GLN A 405 -14.38 -19.32 -14.60
CA GLN A 405 -13.19 -18.47 -14.79
C GLN A 405 -13.21 -17.70 -16.12
N SER A 406 -13.83 -18.27 -17.17
CA SER A 406 -13.95 -17.62 -18.47
C SER A 406 -14.77 -16.33 -18.39
N LEU A 407 -15.75 -16.26 -17.48
CA LEU A 407 -16.67 -15.12 -17.34
C LEU A 407 -15.99 -13.84 -16.87
N PHE A 408 -14.96 -13.91 -16.02
CA PHE A 408 -14.20 -12.70 -15.63
C PHE A 408 -13.43 -12.13 -16.83
N PHE A 409 -12.79 -13.02 -17.60
CA PHE A 409 -12.04 -12.64 -18.80
C PHE A 409 -12.96 -12.13 -19.92
N LEU A 410 -14.13 -12.76 -20.13
CA LEU A 410 -15.17 -12.35 -21.06
C LEU A 410 -15.85 -11.03 -20.65
N ALA A 411 -16.07 -10.80 -19.35
CA ALA A 411 -16.61 -9.52 -18.87
C ALA A 411 -15.66 -8.37 -19.21
N VAL A 412 -14.35 -8.54 -18.96
CA VAL A 412 -13.32 -7.57 -19.36
C VAL A 412 -13.24 -7.40 -20.88
N MET A 413 -13.31 -8.48 -21.66
CA MET A 413 -13.24 -8.43 -23.13
C MET A 413 -14.49 -7.83 -23.80
N SER A 414 -15.69 -8.04 -23.25
CA SER A 414 -16.95 -7.60 -23.86
C SER A 414 -17.08 -6.08 -23.98
N PHE A 415 -16.36 -5.32 -23.14
CA PHE A 415 -16.30 -3.86 -23.22
C PHE A 415 -15.47 -3.34 -24.42
N PHE A 416 -14.69 -4.20 -25.08
CA PHE A 416 -13.86 -3.85 -26.24
C PHE A 416 -14.49 -4.24 -27.60
N MET A 417 -15.69 -4.82 -27.62
CA MET A 417 -16.42 -5.09 -28.85
C MET A 417 -17.38 -3.94 -29.21
N PRO A 418 -17.40 -3.45 -30.46
CA PRO A 418 -18.33 -2.39 -30.85
C PRO A 418 -19.69 -2.96 -31.28
N ARG A 419 -20.81 -2.54 -30.64
CA ARG A 419 -22.12 -2.34 -31.35
C ARG A 419 -23.31 -1.79 -30.53
N ARG A 420 -23.97 -0.80 -31.17
CA ARG A 420 -25.42 -0.57 -31.45
C ARG A 420 -26.49 -0.76 -30.35
N HIS A 421 -27.43 0.18 -30.35
CA HIS A 421 -28.52 0.36 -29.38
C HIS A 421 -29.82 -0.37 -29.75
N GLY A 422 -30.62 -0.73 -28.74
CA GLY A 422 -32.03 -1.14 -28.81
C GLY A 422 -32.74 -0.86 -27.47
N TYR A 423 -34.03 -0.51 -27.49
CA TYR A 423 -34.81 -0.02 -26.34
C TYR A 423 -35.77 -1.08 -25.76
N GLY A 424 -36.13 -0.96 -24.47
CA GLY A 424 -37.17 -1.77 -23.82
C GLY A 424 -37.31 -1.54 -22.30
N GLU A 425 -38.54 -1.61 -21.78
CA GLU A 425 -39.06 -1.31 -20.44
C GLU A 425 -38.76 -2.43 -19.40
N GLY A 426 -39.32 -2.54 -18.18
CA GLY A 426 -39.91 -1.53 -17.30
C GLY A 426 -41.13 -2.05 -16.49
N GLU A 427 -40.89 -2.71 -15.35
CA GLU A 427 -41.91 -3.21 -14.42
C GLU A 427 -41.45 -3.05 -12.95
N GLU A 428 -42.40 -2.81 -12.03
CA GLU A 428 -42.21 -2.51 -10.60
C GLU A 428 -42.56 -3.70 -9.69
N CYS A 429 -42.19 -3.65 -8.40
CA CYS A 429 -42.61 -4.63 -7.40
C CYS A 429 -42.98 -3.98 -6.04
N LEU A 430 -44.00 -4.54 -5.39
CA LEU A 430 -44.68 -4.01 -4.21
C LEU A 430 -43.96 -4.36 -2.89
N ILE A 431 -44.20 -3.53 -1.86
CA ILE A 431 -43.66 -3.71 -0.50
C ILE A 431 -44.77 -4.23 0.42
N ASN A 432 -44.47 -5.27 1.21
CA ASN A 432 -45.26 -5.63 2.40
C ASN A 432 -44.42 -5.43 3.68
N THR A 433 -45.10 -5.01 4.73
CA THR A 433 -44.55 -4.63 6.04
C THR A 433 -44.63 -5.76 7.05
N ASP A 434 -43.58 -5.97 7.86
CA ASP A 434 -43.66 -6.43 9.25
C ASP A 434 -42.39 -6.00 10.01
N GLY A 435 -42.55 -5.35 11.17
CA GLY A 435 -41.61 -4.30 11.60
C GLY A 435 -40.54 -4.65 12.64
N GLU A 436 -40.74 -5.65 13.51
CA GLU A 436 -39.97 -5.72 14.78
C GLU A 436 -39.06 -6.96 14.92
N ALA A 437 -39.43 -8.12 14.39
CA ALA A 437 -38.56 -9.31 14.38
C ALA A 437 -37.33 -9.13 13.45
N LEU A 438 -37.49 -8.36 12.38
CA LEU A 438 -36.46 -8.09 11.36
C LEU A 438 -35.31 -7.19 11.86
N LEU A 439 -35.47 -6.48 12.97
CA LEU A 439 -34.44 -5.55 13.45
C LEU A 439 -33.25 -6.30 14.07
N ALA A 440 -33.52 -7.30 14.91
CA ALA A 440 -32.49 -8.15 15.50
C ALA A 440 -31.70 -8.93 14.44
N GLU A 441 -32.38 -9.46 13.42
CA GLU A 441 -31.73 -10.18 12.32
C GLU A 441 -30.94 -9.25 11.37
N ARG A 442 -31.32 -7.97 11.28
CA ARG A 442 -30.56 -6.94 10.55
C ARG A 442 -29.33 -6.45 11.31
N ILE A 443 -29.34 -6.41 12.64
CA ILE A 443 -28.19 -5.98 13.46
C ILE A 443 -26.98 -6.91 13.28
N LEU A 444 -27.21 -8.21 13.04
CA LEU A 444 -26.16 -9.19 12.70
C LEU A 444 -25.79 -9.24 11.21
N LYS A 445 -26.58 -8.59 10.33
CA LYS A 445 -26.34 -8.55 8.88
C LYS A 445 -25.92 -7.14 8.46
N LEU A 446 -24.67 -6.77 8.80
CA LEU A 446 -23.94 -5.70 8.11
C LEU A 446 -24.16 -5.86 6.59
N PRO A 447 -24.53 -4.79 5.87
CA PRO A 447 -24.82 -4.91 4.45
C PRO A 447 -23.55 -5.33 3.72
N LYS A 448 -23.56 -6.54 3.14
CA LYS A 448 -22.51 -6.99 2.22
C LYS A 448 -22.28 -5.85 1.20
N PRO A 449 -21.03 -5.38 1.00
CA PRO A 449 -20.78 -4.29 0.07
C PRO A 449 -21.32 -4.69 -1.31
N LEU A 450 -21.98 -3.75 -2.02
CA LEU A 450 -22.58 -4.05 -3.32
C LEU A 450 -21.47 -4.45 -4.30
N MET A 451 -21.33 -5.77 -4.51
CA MET A 451 -20.17 -6.36 -5.17
C MET A 451 -19.99 -5.87 -6.62
N LEU A 452 -21.08 -5.50 -7.32
CA LEU A 452 -21.01 -5.07 -8.71
C LEU A 452 -20.53 -3.62 -8.89
N GLU A 453 -21.01 -2.67 -8.08
CA GLU A 453 -20.53 -1.27 -8.14
C GLU A 453 -19.13 -1.14 -7.55
N SER A 454 -18.85 -1.91 -6.49
CA SER A 454 -17.52 -2.00 -5.87
C SER A 454 -16.45 -2.43 -6.89
N ALA A 455 -16.70 -3.47 -7.69
CA ALA A 455 -15.74 -4.02 -8.64
C ALA A 455 -15.19 -2.98 -9.65
N ALA A 456 -16.06 -2.14 -10.23
CA ALA A 456 -15.62 -1.08 -11.15
C ALA A 456 -14.77 -0.01 -10.43
N SER A 457 -15.18 0.38 -9.21
CA SER A 457 -14.46 1.36 -8.39
C SER A 457 -13.15 0.84 -7.79
N LEU A 458 -12.95 -0.48 -7.73
CA LEU A 458 -11.68 -1.10 -7.36
C LEU A 458 -10.68 -1.16 -8.52
N LEU A 459 -11.17 -1.22 -9.77
CA LEU A 459 -10.34 -1.22 -10.98
C LEU A 459 -9.85 0.19 -11.36
N LEU A 460 -10.73 1.20 -11.22
CA LEU A 460 -10.40 2.61 -11.45
C LEU A 460 -10.98 3.46 -10.31
N PRO A 461 -10.27 3.61 -9.17
CA PRO A 461 -10.76 4.38 -8.04
C PRO A 461 -10.94 5.86 -8.39
N PRO A 462 -12.04 6.49 -7.95
CA PRO A 462 -12.34 7.88 -8.31
C PRO A 462 -11.36 8.82 -7.64
N LEU A 463 -10.60 9.60 -8.42
CA LEU A 463 -9.64 10.56 -7.87
C LEU A 463 -10.33 11.65 -7.02
N PRO A 464 -9.66 12.17 -5.97
CA PRO A 464 -10.13 13.33 -5.22
C PRO A 464 -10.37 14.55 -6.12
N PRO A 465 -11.54 15.22 -6.05
CA PRO A 465 -11.81 16.39 -6.86
C PRO A 465 -10.93 17.57 -6.41
N ARG A 466 -10.59 18.49 -7.31
CA ARG A 466 -9.70 19.64 -7.01
C ARG A 466 -10.11 20.40 -5.74
N LYS A 467 -11.42 20.59 -5.51
CA LYS A 467 -11.95 21.25 -4.31
C LYS A 467 -11.49 20.56 -3.02
N PHE A 468 -11.47 19.23 -2.96
CA PHE A 468 -10.99 18.45 -1.81
C PHE A 468 -9.51 18.72 -1.50
N LEU A 469 -8.70 18.93 -2.55
CA LEU A 469 -7.27 19.21 -2.44
C LEU A 469 -6.97 20.67 -2.05
N SER A 470 -7.84 21.61 -2.44
CA SER A 470 -7.65 23.05 -2.24
C SER A 470 -8.43 23.67 -1.07
N ASP A 471 -9.48 23.02 -0.57
CA ASP A 471 -10.39 23.55 0.45
C ASP A 471 -10.60 22.51 1.58
N PRO A 472 -9.93 22.65 2.73
CA PRO A 472 -10.05 21.71 3.86
C PRO A 472 -11.48 21.59 4.37
N ASP A 473 -12.24 22.69 4.38
CA ASP A 473 -13.64 22.74 4.85
C ASP A 473 -14.60 21.98 3.91
N SER A 474 -14.15 21.59 2.71
CA SER A 474 -14.92 20.77 1.78
C SER A 474 -14.82 19.27 2.05
N ARG A 475 -14.00 18.86 3.03
CA ARG A 475 -13.79 17.46 3.40
C ARG A 475 -14.84 17.01 4.40
N GLU A 476 -15.55 15.95 4.07
CA GLU A 476 -16.44 15.24 5.00
C GLU A 476 -15.63 14.71 6.20
N ASN A 477 -16.20 14.73 7.41
CA ASN A 477 -15.58 14.05 8.54
C ASN A 477 -15.65 12.53 8.30
N VAL A 478 -14.50 11.91 8.07
CA VAL A 478 -14.39 10.46 7.83
C VAL A 478 -14.50 9.64 9.11
N VAL A 479 -14.24 10.21 10.29
CA VAL A 479 -14.29 9.49 11.58
C VAL A 479 -15.73 9.42 12.05
N VAL A 480 -16.31 8.21 12.00
CA VAL A 480 -17.70 7.93 12.40
C VAL A 480 -17.81 7.33 13.79
N HIS A 481 -16.71 6.83 14.34
CA HIS A 481 -16.66 6.28 15.70
C HIS A 481 -15.27 6.47 16.26
N ASP A 482 -15.18 6.88 17.51
CA ASP A 482 -13.93 6.96 18.26
C ASP A 482 -14.24 6.75 19.74
N LYS A 483 -13.93 5.57 20.26
CA LYS A 483 -14.19 5.19 21.65
C LYS A 483 -13.05 4.36 22.23
N MET A 484 -12.92 4.43 23.54
CA MET A 484 -12.16 3.50 24.35
C MET A 484 -12.99 2.24 24.63
N TYR A 485 -12.36 1.08 24.53
CA TYR A 485 -12.93 -0.23 24.87
C TYR A 485 -12.04 -0.92 25.91
N HIS A 486 -12.69 -1.41 26.97
CA HIS A 486 -12.11 -2.15 28.08
C HIS A 486 -12.51 -3.64 28.00
N GLU A 487 -11.79 -4.50 28.73
CA GLU A 487 -12.15 -5.92 28.90
C GLU A 487 -13.60 -6.13 29.40
N CYS A 488 -14.09 -5.25 30.27
CA CYS A 488 -15.46 -5.31 30.82
C CYS A 488 -16.56 -4.95 29.80
N ASP A 489 -16.22 -4.33 28.67
CA ASP A 489 -17.18 -3.96 27.63
C ASP A 489 -17.45 -5.12 26.66
N LEU A 490 -16.70 -6.22 26.77
CA LEU A 490 -16.88 -7.39 25.94
C LEU A 490 -18.12 -8.18 26.40
N PRO A 491 -18.91 -8.75 25.46
CA PRO A 491 -20.00 -9.64 25.81
C PRO A 491 -19.47 -10.84 26.60
N LYS A 492 -20.29 -11.35 27.51
CA LYS A 492 -20.01 -12.60 28.23
C LYS A 492 -19.76 -13.71 27.21
N GLN A 493 -18.75 -14.53 27.47
CA GLN A 493 -18.49 -15.70 26.62
C GLN A 493 -19.67 -16.66 26.72
N GLU A 494 -20.37 -16.87 25.61
CA GLU A 494 -21.44 -17.86 25.57
C GLU A 494 -20.79 -19.25 25.52
N ASN A 495 -21.00 -20.04 26.57
CA ASN A 495 -20.67 -21.45 26.57
C ASN A 495 -21.60 -22.15 25.56
N ALA A 496 -21.15 -22.30 24.31
CA ALA A 496 -21.88 -22.97 23.25
C ALA A 496 -22.10 -24.46 23.59
N PHE A 497 -23.21 -24.74 24.27
CA PHE A 497 -23.54 -26.04 24.84
C PHE A 497 -24.38 -26.86 23.85
N ASN A 498 -23.94 -28.09 23.56
CA ASN A 498 -24.71 -29.17 22.94
C ASN A 498 -25.58 -28.81 21.71
N VAL A 499 -24.98 -28.83 20.51
CA VAL A 499 -25.73 -29.18 19.29
C VAL A 499 -25.79 -30.70 19.16
N MET A 500 -27.00 -31.22 19.03
CA MET A 500 -27.33 -32.65 19.15
C MET A 500 -26.83 -33.46 17.94
N LEU A 501 -26.16 -34.59 18.21
CA LEU A 501 -25.65 -35.51 17.20
C LEU A 501 -26.77 -36.33 16.53
N THR A 502 -27.17 -35.96 15.30
CA THR A 502 -27.69 -36.93 14.31
C THR A 502 -27.28 -36.55 12.87
N ASN A 503 -26.79 -37.57 12.14
CA ASN A 503 -26.46 -37.61 10.71
C ASN A 503 -25.20 -36.91 10.20
N LYS A 504 -24.51 -37.58 9.27
CA LYS A 504 -23.27 -37.17 8.62
C LYS A 504 -23.57 -36.51 7.27
N SER A 505 -23.32 -35.22 7.13
CA SER A 505 -23.27 -34.52 5.84
C SER A 505 -22.06 -33.58 5.77
N GLU A 506 -21.58 -33.30 4.56
CA GLU A 506 -20.47 -32.37 4.30
C GLU A 506 -20.76 -30.95 4.83
N GLU A 507 -22.02 -30.53 4.80
CA GLU A 507 -22.49 -29.23 5.28
C GLU A 507 -22.19 -29.01 6.78
N LEU A 508 -22.30 -30.07 7.60
CA LEU A 508 -21.95 -30.02 9.02
C LEU A 508 -20.46 -29.77 9.25
N TRP A 509 -19.58 -30.28 8.38
CA TRP A 509 -18.13 -30.03 8.48
C TRP A 509 -17.81 -28.55 8.20
N LEU A 510 -18.45 -27.97 7.18
CA LEU A 510 -18.30 -26.55 6.86
C LEU A 510 -18.80 -25.64 7.99
N VAL A 511 -19.93 -25.99 8.62
CA VAL A 511 -20.47 -25.28 9.80
C VAL A 511 -19.58 -25.45 11.03
N MET A 512 -19.08 -26.65 11.33
CA MET A 512 -18.13 -26.87 12.42
C MET A 512 -16.83 -26.08 12.22
N MET A 513 -16.30 -26.02 11.00
CA MET A 513 -15.12 -25.20 10.71
C MET A 513 -15.39 -23.69 10.78
N GLY A 514 -16.60 -23.25 10.38
CA GLY A 514 -17.06 -21.88 10.58
C GLY A 514 -17.04 -21.49 12.07
N ASN A 515 -17.73 -22.27 12.90
CA ASN A 515 -17.84 -22.03 14.34
C ASN A 515 -16.46 -22.08 15.05
N MET A 516 -15.60 -23.04 14.67
CA MET A 516 -14.22 -23.14 15.20
C MET A 516 -13.39 -21.89 14.85
N THR A 517 -13.59 -21.35 13.64
CA THR A 517 -12.90 -20.14 13.17
C THR A 517 -13.35 -18.91 13.97
N GLU A 518 -14.65 -18.74 14.18
CA GLU A 518 -15.18 -17.64 15.00
C GLU A 518 -14.68 -17.72 16.45
N GLN A 519 -14.66 -18.93 17.04
CA GLN A 519 -14.11 -19.15 18.39
C GLN A 519 -12.62 -18.78 18.48
N LEU A 520 -11.83 -19.02 17.43
CA LEU A 520 -10.43 -18.60 17.37
C LEU A 520 -10.29 -17.08 17.26
N GLU A 521 -11.05 -16.43 16.36
CA GLU A 521 -11.06 -14.96 16.24
C GLU A 521 -11.53 -14.29 17.54
N GLU A 522 -12.53 -14.87 18.22
CA GLU A 522 -13.00 -14.43 19.53
C GLU A 522 -11.92 -14.60 20.61
N ALA A 523 -11.24 -15.75 20.67
CA ALA A 523 -10.16 -15.99 21.62
C ALA A 523 -8.98 -15.02 21.40
N ILE A 524 -8.57 -14.79 20.14
CA ILE A 524 -7.56 -13.80 19.78
C ILE A 524 -8.01 -12.41 20.25
N ALA A 525 -9.26 -12.02 19.95
CA ALA A 525 -9.79 -10.72 20.35
C ALA A 525 -9.83 -10.56 21.88
N ARG A 526 -10.23 -11.58 22.64
CA ARG A 526 -10.22 -11.57 24.11
C ARG A 526 -8.81 -11.38 24.66
N GLU A 527 -7.81 -12.11 24.18
CA GLU A 527 -6.41 -11.94 24.63
C GLU A 527 -5.84 -10.54 24.29
N TYR A 528 -6.27 -9.89 23.19
CA TYR A 528 -5.92 -8.49 22.94
C TYR A 528 -6.57 -7.50 23.93
N HIS A 529 -7.78 -7.75 24.44
CA HIS A 529 -8.45 -6.82 25.39
C HIS A 529 -8.18 -7.16 26.87
N LYS A 530 -7.74 -8.38 27.17
CA LYS A 530 -7.41 -8.87 28.51
C LYS A 530 -6.46 -7.90 29.22
N SER A 531 -6.91 -7.29 30.31
CA SER A 531 -6.19 -6.25 31.07
C SER A 531 -5.63 -5.10 30.21
N MET A 532 -6.23 -4.83 29.04
CA MET A 532 -5.75 -3.87 28.05
C MET A 532 -6.88 -3.01 27.48
N LEU A 533 -6.68 -1.70 27.58
CA LEU A 533 -7.60 -0.70 27.02
C LEU A 533 -7.18 -0.36 25.59
N TRP A 534 -8.13 -0.40 24.65
CA TRP A 534 -7.93 -0.05 23.23
C TRP A 534 -8.81 1.11 22.78
N ARG A 535 -8.21 2.09 22.08
CA ARG A 535 -8.98 3.07 21.29
C ARG A 535 -9.34 2.47 19.94
N LYS A 536 -10.61 2.49 19.57
CA LYS A 536 -11.09 2.01 18.26
C LYS A 536 -11.62 3.20 17.48
N VAL A 537 -10.93 3.55 16.39
CA VAL A 537 -11.32 4.63 15.47
C VAL A 537 -11.89 3.99 14.22
N LEU A 538 -13.19 4.18 13.96
CA LEU A 538 -13.82 3.69 12.74
C LEU A 538 -14.02 4.82 11.73
N VAL A 539 -13.67 4.54 10.48
CA VAL A 539 -13.72 5.52 9.38
C VAL A 539 -14.63 5.10 8.23
N LYS A 540 -15.23 6.08 7.54
CA LYS A 540 -16.06 5.94 6.33
C LYS A 540 -15.28 6.52 5.14
N LEU A 541 -14.45 5.70 4.49
CA LEU A 541 -13.66 6.11 3.32
C LEU A 541 -14.36 5.78 1.99
N ARG A 542 -14.01 6.55 0.96
CA ARG A 542 -14.40 6.27 -0.44
C ARG A 542 -13.65 5.02 -0.98
N PRO A 543 -14.07 4.43 -2.12
CA PRO A 543 -13.43 3.24 -2.71
C PRO A 543 -11.91 3.32 -2.81
N GLU A 544 -11.26 2.15 -2.82
CA GLU A 544 -9.83 1.97 -2.51
C GLU A 544 -9.46 2.36 -1.05
N ALA A 545 -10.42 2.19 -0.13
CA ALA A 545 -10.29 2.56 1.28
C ALA A 545 -9.03 1.98 1.97
N HIS A 546 -8.63 0.76 1.59
CA HIS A 546 -7.46 0.07 2.14
C HIS A 546 -6.14 0.83 1.94
N ASN A 547 -5.98 1.52 0.80
CA ASN A 547 -4.81 2.36 0.52
C ASN A 547 -5.05 3.81 0.93
N ASN A 548 -6.30 4.27 0.93
CA ASN A 548 -6.67 5.59 1.43
C ASN A 548 -6.32 5.74 2.92
N ILE A 549 -6.61 4.76 3.78
CA ILE A 549 -6.39 4.86 5.24
C ILE A 549 -4.93 5.17 5.65
N ALA A 550 -3.95 4.80 4.81
CA ALA A 550 -2.52 5.11 5.00
C ALA A 550 -1.97 6.16 4.00
N VAL A 551 -2.81 6.66 3.08
CA VAL A 551 -2.48 7.64 2.02
C VAL A 551 -1.31 7.16 1.14
N ARG A 552 -1.51 6.01 0.47
CA ARG A 552 -0.48 5.35 -0.36
C ARG A 552 0.24 6.28 -1.34
N ARG A 553 -0.50 7.16 -2.02
CA ARG A 553 0.03 8.26 -2.84
C ARG A 553 -0.61 9.56 -2.39
N ARG A 554 0.22 10.58 -2.18
CA ARG A 554 -0.16 11.87 -1.57
C ARG A 554 -1.49 12.42 -2.10
N PHE A 555 -1.68 12.51 -3.41
CA PHE A 555 -2.87 13.12 -4.00
C PHE A 555 -3.92 12.10 -4.49
N SER A 556 -3.52 10.94 -5.03
CA SER A 556 -4.49 9.91 -5.43
C SER A 556 -5.31 9.39 -4.25
N ASN A 557 -4.67 9.26 -3.09
CA ASN A 557 -5.26 8.73 -1.86
C ASN A 557 -5.66 9.82 -0.85
N ALA A 558 -5.88 11.06 -1.31
CA ALA A 558 -6.10 12.21 -0.42
C ALA A 558 -7.35 12.07 0.47
N TYR A 559 -8.32 11.20 0.14
CA TYR A 559 -9.45 10.88 1.02
C TYR A 559 -9.03 10.39 2.41
N GLY A 560 -7.81 9.88 2.57
CA GLY A 560 -7.25 9.51 3.87
C GLY A 560 -6.59 10.64 4.66
N TRP A 561 -6.40 11.84 4.11
CA TRP A 561 -5.76 12.95 4.85
C TRP A 561 -6.42 13.21 6.21
N PRO A 562 -7.77 13.28 6.34
CA PRO A 562 -8.41 13.47 7.64
C PRO A 562 -8.12 12.34 8.65
N VAL A 563 -7.82 11.12 8.19
CA VAL A 563 -7.39 10.01 9.06
C VAL A 563 -5.99 10.29 9.62
N LEU A 564 -5.08 10.82 8.80
CA LEU A 564 -3.71 11.11 9.22
C LEU A 564 -3.65 12.36 10.09
N ASP A 565 -4.47 13.37 9.80
CA ASP A 565 -4.66 14.55 10.66
C ASP A 565 -5.18 14.12 12.04
N HIS A 566 -6.19 13.24 12.08
CA HIS A 566 -6.71 12.67 13.33
C HIS A 566 -5.64 11.88 14.09
N LEU A 567 -4.85 11.06 13.39
CA LEU A 567 -3.77 10.28 13.99
C LEU A 567 -2.71 11.19 14.61
N VAL A 568 -2.23 12.20 13.89
CA VAL A 568 -1.22 13.14 14.42
C VAL A 568 -1.76 13.92 15.61
N ALA A 569 -2.97 14.48 15.52
CA ALA A 569 -3.58 15.25 16.60
C ALA A 569 -3.71 14.46 17.91
N ASN A 570 -4.01 13.16 17.82
CA ASN A 570 -4.28 12.30 18.98
C ASN A 570 -3.05 11.53 19.53
N HIS A 571 -2.00 11.36 18.73
CA HIS A 571 -0.85 10.52 19.10
C HIS A 571 0.47 11.28 19.22
N PHE A 572 0.58 12.45 18.60
CA PHE A 572 1.83 13.22 18.50
C PHE A 572 1.67 14.74 18.73
N GLY A 573 0.43 15.24 18.94
CA GLY A 573 0.17 16.65 19.27
C GLY A 573 0.84 17.13 20.56
N ALA A 574 1.14 18.44 20.61
CA ALA A 574 1.72 19.08 21.78
C ALA A 574 0.76 19.03 22.99
N GLY A 575 1.30 18.76 24.18
CA GLY A 575 0.53 18.69 25.42
C GLY A 575 -0.13 17.34 25.72
N LEU A 576 0.06 16.31 24.89
CA LEU A 576 -0.43 14.94 25.13
C LEU A 576 0.30 14.20 26.28
N SER A 577 0.86 14.90 27.27
CA SER A 577 1.43 14.30 28.49
C SER A 577 0.31 13.93 29.47
N ALA A 578 -0.46 12.90 29.13
CA ALA A 578 -1.33 12.25 30.08
C ALA A 578 -0.50 11.26 30.91
N GLU A 579 -0.36 11.53 32.21
CA GLU A 579 0.12 10.57 33.21
C GLU A 579 -0.95 9.48 33.39
N LEU A 580 -1.03 8.57 32.43
CA LEU A 580 -1.62 7.25 32.68
C LEU A 580 -0.63 6.50 33.57
N GLU A 581 -1.06 6.17 34.79
CA GLU A 581 -0.36 5.21 35.64
C GLU A 581 -0.33 3.85 34.89
N VAL A 582 0.76 3.60 34.15
CA VAL A 582 1.01 2.30 33.52
C VAL A 582 1.22 1.31 34.66
N PRO A 583 0.36 0.28 34.82
CA PRO A 583 0.50 -0.65 35.93
C PRO A 583 1.83 -1.37 35.83
N HIS A 584 2.69 -1.18 36.84
CA HIS A 584 4.00 -1.85 36.97
C HIS A 584 3.83 -3.32 37.44
N GLU A 585 2.83 -4.01 36.90
CA GLU A 585 2.67 -5.45 37.07
C GLU A 585 3.59 -6.21 36.10
N ASP A 586 4.83 -6.41 36.53
CA ASP A 586 5.71 -7.46 35.99
C ASP A 586 5.27 -8.86 36.47
N SER A 587 3.95 -9.10 36.56
CA SER A 587 3.41 -10.43 36.83
C SER A 587 3.73 -11.32 35.63
N LEU A 588 4.56 -12.33 35.87
CA LEU A 588 4.89 -13.33 34.86
C LEU A 588 3.61 -14.09 34.49
N ASP A 589 3.01 -13.74 33.36
CA ASP A 589 2.05 -14.61 32.67
C ASP A 589 2.79 -15.90 32.28
N SER A 590 2.68 -16.88 33.17
CA SER A 590 3.28 -18.21 33.09
C SER A 590 2.35 -19.22 32.43
N GLY A 591 1.30 -18.75 31.73
CA GLY A 591 0.42 -19.59 30.92
C GLY A 591 1.18 -20.40 29.88
N ALA A 592 0.61 -21.55 29.50
CA ALA A 592 1.21 -22.47 28.52
C ALA A 592 1.58 -21.76 27.19
N ASP A 593 0.72 -20.84 26.75
CA ASP A 593 0.83 -20.07 25.51
C ASP A 593 2.03 -19.11 25.53
N SER A 594 2.33 -18.52 26.70
CA SER A 594 3.52 -17.70 26.94
C SER A 594 4.81 -18.52 26.78
N ALA A 595 4.82 -19.75 27.31
CA ALA A 595 5.93 -20.70 27.15
C ALA A 595 6.03 -21.30 25.73
N GLU A 596 4.93 -21.37 24.99
CA GLU A 596 4.90 -21.77 23.58
C GLU A 596 5.46 -20.67 22.68
N LEU A 597 4.99 -19.42 22.83
CA LEU A 597 5.49 -18.28 22.10
C LEU A 597 6.99 -18.05 22.36
N ALA A 598 7.46 -18.19 23.61
CA ALA A 598 8.89 -18.11 23.94
C ALA A 598 9.76 -19.11 23.15
N LYS A 599 9.26 -20.33 22.87
CA LYS A 599 9.96 -21.31 22.01
C LYS A 599 9.99 -20.90 20.55
N ILE A 600 8.94 -20.24 20.05
CA ILE A 600 8.87 -19.71 18.67
C ILE A 600 9.85 -18.54 18.48
N LEU A 601 10.05 -17.73 19.53
CA LEU A 601 10.85 -16.50 19.52
C LEU A 601 12.37 -16.70 19.68
N SER A 602 12.86 -17.94 19.77
CA SER A 602 14.29 -18.25 19.87
C SER A 602 15.09 -17.69 18.68
N ILE A 603 16.04 -16.79 18.97
CA ILE A 603 16.90 -16.13 17.98
C ILE A 603 17.66 -17.11 17.07
N ASP A 604 18.26 -18.17 17.63
CA ASP A 604 19.03 -19.15 16.84
C ASP A 604 18.13 -20.01 15.95
N ALA A 605 16.91 -20.31 16.40
CA ALA A 605 15.92 -21.01 15.58
C ALA A 605 15.43 -20.11 14.44
N ILE A 606 15.07 -18.86 14.75
CA ILE A 606 14.63 -17.86 13.77
C ILE A 606 15.71 -17.57 12.73
N ARG A 607 16.96 -17.34 13.14
CA ARG A 607 18.06 -17.06 12.21
C ARG A 607 18.35 -18.25 11.28
N ARG A 608 18.26 -19.48 11.78
CA ARG A 608 18.39 -20.70 10.97
C ARG A 608 17.24 -20.85 9.97
N GLU A 609 15.99 -20.77 10.45
CA GLU A 609 14.80 -20.87 9.59
C GLU A 609 14.75 -19.74 8.54
N ASN A 610 15.13 -18.50 8.90
CA ASN A 610 15.22 -17.39 7.97
C ASN A 610 16.30 -17.62 6.91
N ALA A 611 17.46 -18.17 7.28
CA ALA A 611 18.54 -18.50 6.34
C ALA A 611 18.20 -19.68 5.42
N GLU A 612 17.33 -20.60 5.84
CA GLU A 612 16.75 -21.64 4.98
C GLU A 612 15.76 -21.01 3.98
N VAL A 613 14.87 -20.14 4.44
CA VAL A 613 13.93 -19.38 3.59
C VAL A 613 14.65 -18.39 2.65
N GLU A 614 15.85 -17.94 2.96
CA GLU A 614 16.68 -17.13 2.06
C GLU A 614 17.49 -17.94 1.05
N LYS A 615 17.61 -19.26 1.25
CA LYS A 615 18.13 -20.20 0.24
C LYS A 615 17.03 -20.74 -0.67
N GLU A 616 15.80 -20.81 -0.20
CA GLU A 616 14.61 -20.94 -1.06
C GLU A 616 14.59 -19.73 -2.02
N PRO A 617 14.73 -19.93 -3.36
CA PRO A 617 14.63 -18.84 -4.32
C PRO A 617 13.24 -18.18 -4.23
N LEU A 618 13.13 -16.92 -4.67
CA LEU A 618 11.89 -16.11 -4.63
C LEU A 618 10.90 -16.56 -5.73
N MET A 619 10.47 -17.82 -5.64
CA MET A 619 10.28 -18.70 -6.81
C MET A 619 11.58 -18.83 -7.62
N ASP A 620 11.89 -20.05 -8.04
CA ASP A 620 12.97 -20.28 -8.99
C ASP A 620 12.45 -19.87 -10.38
N GLU A 621 13.20 -19.07 -11.14
CA GLU A 621 12.81 -18.67 -12.51
C GLU A 621 12.72 -19.91 -13.44
N HIS A 622 13.29 -21.07 -13.05
CA HIS A 622 13.37 -22.26 -13.90
C HIS A 622 12.94 -23.59 -13.24
N ALA A 623 12.28 -23.60 -12.08
CA ALA A 623 11.87 -24.87 -11.42
C ALA A 623 10.60 -25.54 -11.99
N TRP A 624 9.90 -24.94 -12.95
CA TRP A 624 8.76 -25.57 -13.64
C TRP A 624 9.17 -26.30 -14.93
N THR A 625 10.36 -26.01 -15.48
CA THR A 625 10.89 -26.60 -16.72
C THR A 625 11.40 -28.04 -16.60
N GLN A 626 11.09 -28.76 -15.51
CA GLN A 626 11.37 -30.19 -15.32
C GLN A 626 10.17 -30.95 -14.74
N LEU A 627 8.98 -30.68 -15.27
CA LEU A 627 7.87 -31.63 -15.24
C LEU A 627 7.77 -32.26 -16.63
N ASP A 628 7.80 -33.59 -16.69
CA ASP A 628 7.72 -34.35 -17.95
C ASP A 628 6.40 -34.06 -18.70
N ASP A 629 6.47 -34.06 -20.04
CA ASP A 629 5.50 -33.49 -21.01
C ASP A 629 4.04 -34.06 -21.01
N GLU A 630 3.55 -34.73 -19.96
CA GLU A 630 2.23 -35.41 -19.96
C GLU A 630 1.31 -35.09 -18.76
N ALA A 631 1.27 -33.84 -18.28
CA ALA A 631 0.25 -33.40 -17.32
C ALA A 631 -0.33 -32.01 -17.63
N ASP A 632 -1.59 -31.97 -18.08
CA ASP A 632 -2.43 -30.77 -18.16
C ASP A 632 -2.70 -30.21 -16.73
N ALA A 633 -1.73 -29.48 -16.17
CA ALA A 633 -1.82 -28.84 -14.86
C ALA A 633 -1.93 -27.32 -15.01
N PHE A 634 -3.14 -26.81 -14.76
CA PHE A 634 -3.52 -25.42 -14.96
C PHE A 634 -2.77 -24.44 -14.04
N ASP A 635 -2.02 -23.51 -14.62
CA ASP A 635 -1.07 -22.64 -13.92
C ASP A 635 -1.76 -21.50 -13.12
N GLY A 636 -1.14 -21.13 -12.00
CA GLY A 636 -1.65 -20.10 -11.09
C GLY A 636 -1.37 -18.68 -11.58
N PRO A 637 -2.12 -17.66 -11.10
CA PRO A 637 -1.92 -16.27 -11.54
C PRO A 637 -0.47 -15.77 -11.40
N ALA A 638 0.24 -16.18 -10.34
CA ALA A 638 1.63 -15.79 -10.11
C ALA A 638 2.60 -16.40 -11.16
N GLY A 639 2.40 -17.66 -11.57
CA GLY A 639 3.17 -18.29 -12.65
C GLY A 639 2.97 -17.54 -13.97
N ILE A 640 1.69 -17.29 -14.32
CA ILE A 640 1.29 -16.50 -15.49
C ILE A 640 1.93 -15.08 -15.47
N PHE A 641 2.06 -14.43 -14.30
CA PHE A 641 2.74 -13.13 -14.20
C PHE A 641 4.25 -13.21 -14.43
N CYS A 642 4.93 -14.24 -13.93
CA CYS A 642 6.36 -14.47 -14.18
C CYS A 642 6.63 -14.79 -15.66
N ASP A 643 5.85 -15.69 -16.24
CA ASP A 643 5.96 -16.09 -17.65
C ASP A 643 5.75 -14.89 -18.61
N ILE A 644 4.81 -14.00 -18.29
CA ILE A 644 4.63 -12.73 -19.00
C ILE A 644 5.80 -11.78 -18.74
N SER A 645 6.34 -11.71 -17.52
CA SER A 645 7.50 -10.87 -17.19
C SER A 645 8.74 -11.27 -18.00
N GLU A 646 9.04 -12.56 -18.12
CA GLU A 646 10.16 -13.05 -18.93
C GLU A 646 9.99 -12.75 -20.43
N ARG A 647 8.79 -13.01 -20.98
CA ARG A 647 8.46 -12.66 -22.37
C ARG A 647 8.56 -11.15 -22.62
N MET A 648 8.25 -10.32 -21.62
CA MET A 648 8.38 -8.85 -21.68
C MET A 648 9.83 -8.38 -21.53
N VAL A 649 10.65 -9.02 -20.69
CA VAL A 649 12.09 -8.77 -20.60
C VAL A 649 12.76 -9.12 -21.91
N LYS A 650 12.42 -10.27 -22.50
CA LYS A 650 12.84 -10.65 -23.85
C LYS A 650 12.41 -9.60 -24.88
N MET A 651 11.13 -9.20 -24.91
CA MET A 651 10.65 -8.16 -25.82
C MET A 651 11.37 -6.80 -25.63
N LYS A 652 11.68 -6.41 -24.39
CA LYS A 652 12.44 -5.19 -24.08
C LYS A 652 13.90 -5.28 -24.53
N ASN A 653 14.53 -6.43 -24.36
CA ASN A 653 15.90 -6.69 -24.82
C ASN A 653 15.97 -6.77 -26.35
N ASP A 654 15.05 -7.51 -26.98
CA ASP A 654 14.89 -7.59 -28.44
C ASP A 654 14.62 -6.19 -29.04
N TRP A 655 13.80 -5.36 -28.39
CA TRP A 655 13.57 -3.97 -28.82
C TRP A 655 14.81 -3.09 -28.65
N ASN A 656 15.56 -3.22 -27.56
CA ASN A 656 16.79 -2.48 -27.36
C ASN A 656 17.89 -2.89 -28.37
N ALA A 657 17.93 -4.17 -28.76
CA ALA A 657 18.86 -4.69 -29.76
C ALA A 657 18.45 -4.31 -31.20
N ALA A 658 17.19 -4.53 -31.58
CA ALA A 658 16.68 -4.27 -32.93
C ALA A 658 16.41 -2.77 -33.19
N GLY A 659 16.01 -2.02 -32.17
CA GLY A 659 15.76 -0.57 -32.26
C GLY A 659 17.02 0.24 -32.61
N LEU A 660 18.21 -0.28 -32.31
CA LEU A 660 19.48 0.32 -32.74
C LEU A 660 19.71 0.19 -34.25
N MET A 661 19.23 -0.90 -34.87
CA MET A 661 19.36 -1.15 -36.31
C MET A 661 18.33 -0.37 -37.16
N ALA A 662 17.21 0.03 -36.57
CA ALA A 662 16.10 0.69 -37.28
C ALA A 662 16.38 2.15 -37.72
N PHE A 663 17.50 2.74 -37.33
CA PHE A 663 17.83 4.16 -37.60
C PHE A 663 19.15 4.40 -38.35
N LEU A 664 19.83 3.34 -38.82
CA LEU A 664 20.91 3.50 -39.79
C LEU A 664 20.34 3.56 -41.21
N PRO A 665 20.61 4.61 -42.02
CA PRO A 665 20.15 4.66 -43.39
C PRO A 665 20.89 3.60 -44.21
N ALA A 666 20.16 2.59 -44.67
CA ALA A 666 20.72 1.51 -45.48
C ALA A 666 21.42 2.06 -46.74
N GLN A 667 22.75 1.90 -46.79
CA GLN A 667 23.48 2.14 -48.03
C GLN A 667 23.05 1.11 -49.07
N LYS A 668 22.43 1.59 -50.15
CA LYS A 668 22.12 0.77 -51.32
C LYS A 668 23.38 0.60 -52.17
N GLU A 669 24.17 -0.41 -51.90
CA GLU A 669 25.06 -0.95 -52.93
C GLU A 669 24.25 -1.74 -53.96
N LYS A 670 24.55 -1.52 -55.24
CA LYS A 670 23.91 -2.20 -56.38
C LYS A 670 24.76 -3.40 -56.78
N GLU A 671 24.34 -4.60 -56.43
CA GLU A 671 24.88 -5.80 -57.09
C GLU A 671 24.22 -6.02 -58.45
N SER A 672 25.03 -6.12 -59.50
CA SER A 672 24.58 -6.47 -60.85
C SER A 672 24.85 -7.95 -61.13
N MET A 673 23.81 -8.70 -61.50
CA MET A 673 23.90 -10.10 -61.91
C MET A 673 24.99 -10.36 -62.96
N LYS A 674 25.81 -11.40 -62.75
CA LYS A 674 26.36 -12.25 -63.82
C LYS A 674 26.47 -13.71 -63.34
N LYS A 675 26.37 -14.63 -64.31
CA LYS A 675 26.12 -16.08 -64.12
C LYS A 675 27.40 -16.91 -63.86
N PRO A 676 27.29 -18.16 -63.37
CA PRO A 676 28.39 -18.91 -62.75
C PRO A 676 29.18 -19.81 -63.73
N GLY A 677 30.36 -20.25 -63.29
CA GLY A 677 31.09 -21.40 -63.84
C GLY A 677 32.56 -21.46 -63.43
N GLY A 678 33.01 -22.63 -62.94
CA GLY A 678 34.44 -22.97 -62.80
C GLY A 678 34.98 -23.13 -61.36
N GLU A 679 35.14 -24.37 -60.93
CA GLU A 679 36.06 -24.81 -59.85
C GLU A 679 37.52 -24.85 -60.37
N PRO A 680 38.53 -25.31 -59.58
CA PRO A 680 38.96 -24.85 -58.25
C PRO A 680 40.49 -24.60 -58.20
N LEU A 681 40.99 -24.02 -57.09
CA LEU A 681 42.38 -23.96 -56.55
C LEU A 681 42.46 -22.63 -55.76
N GLY A 682 43.08 -22.51 -54.59
CA GLY A 682 43.88 -23.42 -53.77
C GLY A 682 44.85 -22.57 -52.92
N LEU A 683 45.27 -23.05 -51.74
CA LEU A 683 46.15 -22.35 -50.77
C LEU A 683 45.53 -21.10 -50.09
N MET A 684 46.00 -20.59 -48.95
CA MET A 684 46.59 -21.14 -47.69
C MET A 684 46.92 -19.93 -46.80
N ALA A 685 46.86 -20.03 -45.47
CA ALA A 685 47.46 -19.09 -44.50
C ALA A 685 46.92 -17.62 -44.50
N ASP A 686 46.98 -16.84 -43.42
CA ASP A 686 47.31 -17.16 -42.02
C ASP A 686 46.64 -16.16 -41.04
N PHE A 687 46.73 -16.49 -39.76
CA PHE A 687 46.43 -15.67 -38.57
C PHE A 687 46.81 -14.18 -38.67
N ILE A 688 45.95 -13.30 -38.12
CA ILE A 688 46.06 -12.73 -36.75
C ILE A 688 44.72 -12.08 -36.36
#